data_AF-A0A1W1BMA6-F1
#
_entry.id   AF-A0A1W1BMA6-F1
#
_cell.length_a   1.000
_cell.length_b   1.000
_cell.length_c   1.000
_cell.angle_alpha   90.00
_cell.angle_beta   90.00
_cell.angle_gamma   90.00
#
_symmetry.space_group_name_H-M   'P 1'
#
loop_
_entity.id
_entity.type
_entity.pdbx_description
1 polymer ?
#
loop_
_entity_poly.entity_id
_entity_poly.type
_entity_poly.pdbx_seq_one_letter_code
_entity_poly.pdbx_strand_id
1 'polypeptide(L)'
;MMSGNILYTSLSSYLVDNATDIYFSNHFSKDSQEIDFLSFHEFIDSIEIPSTKEITFREFDTWFSRYKRNMAIKESYKIYEEFKGVLTGGVIDKNYLLREDYLNLGIKQSIFTSMQREEIYDLFERYLEFLKENGYHDINILSHEYLKKTNKQYDFIFIDEVQDLTNIQLFLILSTLKKSLQFVLSGDSNQIVHPNFFSWSHLKTMLFKTNKKQLNILKVLQTNYRNSPKITELSNNLLKIKNLRFGSIDKESTYLINSISKNEGSVNFYKDSDKLKKELNKKIQKSTKFAILVMDNNQKSEIKKYFKTPLVFSIQEAKGLEYDNIILVNFISTNHKEFRTISEGVESKDLKNDLEFSRVKDKSNKELEVYKFYINSLYVAFTRAIENLYIIESHKKHKILELLGLVEQQQNVTIDVKQSTEEEWKKEAQKLKKQGKLEQSEAIEQELNKGKAKIILSEEALNLLKKEAFDTEHFNKKSKDTLFTYAKQEIDRDLLQKLGEFKYKNADKFLAELKRDFKLFHSACQQGKLNEILRYTKKYNSISYANEENLNGLMIGAMSGNISTIEYFLNEGIDKNLKNHKGLSAFELSMLHYTDKLDTWYTKYSKYNQFETLTMGAEKKKKKLVEEMNIFEVTLSKSYEKLHYPYIKYKIEQKMIKIYPHTMEYFLMSYFIALKEKINKGVVQEYQDMYMEINGSVDDCLNMDDFMQYISYFPSSILPDYRKKRQYVNSILAKNELNSKNYYSKKLFIRRVRGCYDLNPQLKLL
;
A
#
# COMPACT_ATOMS: atom_id res chain seq x y z
N MET A 1 13.20 27.73 -3.96
CA MET A 1 12.86 26.35 -3.51
C MET A 1 11.71 26.44 -2.52
N MET A 2 10.78 25.48 -2.54
CA MET A 2 9.60 25.47 -1.66
C MET A 2 9.98 25.25 -0.20
N SER A 3 9.28 25.91 0.72
CA SER A 3 9.40 25.78 2.18
C SER A 3 8.01 25.94 2.81
N GLY A 4 7.77 25.31 3.95
CA GLY A 4 6.48 25.27 4.62
C GLY A 4 5.84 23.88 4.57
N ASN A 5 4.52 23.84 4.75
CA ASN A 5 3.77 22.59 4.80
C ASN A 5 3.37 22.15 3.41
N ILE A 6 3.62 20.88 3.12
CA ILE A 6 3.38 20.30 1.81
C ILE A 6 2.52 19.07 1.99
N LEU A 7 1.48 18.93 1.18
CA LEU A 7 0.75 17.67 1.05
C LEU A 7 1.14 17.02 -0.27
N TYR A 8 1.56 15.77 -0.23
CA TYR A 8 1.51 14.88 -1.39
C TYR A 8 0.36 13.88 -1.17
N THR A 9 -0.54 13.77 -2.15
CA THR A 9 -1.67 12.85 -2.06
C THR A 9 -2.00 12.19 -3.38
N SER A 10 -2.53 10.97 -3.28
CA SER A 10 -3.10 10.20 -4.37
C SER A 10 -4.19 9.30 -3.81
N LEU A 11 -5.08 8.76 -4.64
CA LEU A 11 -6.04 7.75 -4.19
C LEU A 11 -5.34 6.46 -3.74
N SER A 12 -4.20 6.11 -4.36
CA SER A 12 -3.44 4.89 -4.07
C SER A 12 -2.46 5.07 -2.90
N SER A 13 -2.66 4.29 -1.84
CA SER A 13 -1.70 4.20 -0.73
C SER A 13 -0.31 3.74 -1.17
N TYR A 14 -0.25 2.82 -2.16
CA TYR A 14 1.01 2.35 -2.70
C TYR A 14 1.81 3.46 -3.40
N LEU A 15 1.14 4.32 -4.18
CA LEU A 15 1.82 5.46 -4.83
C LEU A 15 2.35 6.45 -3.80
N VAL A 16 1.57 6.70 -2.74
CA VAL A 16 1.96 7.55 -1.61
C VAL A 16 3.19 7.00 -0.89
N ASP A 17 3.20 5.70 -0.60
CA ASP A 17 4.34 5.05 0.05
C ASP A 17 5.58 5.05 -0.86
N ASN A 18 5.42 4.79 -2.17
CA ASN A 18 6.52 4.87 -3.13
C ASN A 18 7.07 6.30 -3.27
N ALA A 19 6.19 7.31 -3.31
CA ALA A 19 6.61 8.71 -3.33
C ALA A 19 7.36 9.11 -2.05
N THR A 20 6.93 8.58 -0.90
CA THR A 20 7.62 8.73 0.39
C THR A 20 9.04 8.17 0.28
N ASP A 21 9.18 6.92 -0.19
CA ASP A 21 10.48 6.26 -0.34
C ASP A 21 11.41 7.00 -1.32
N ILE A 22 10.88 7.47 -2.45
CA ILE A 22 11.63 8.25 -3.44
C ILE A 22 12.11 9.58 -2.84
N TYR A 23 11.24 10.31 -2.14
CA TYR A 23 11.57 11.61 -1.58
C TYR A 23 12.67 11.50 -0.51
N PHE A 24 12.63 10.45 0.33
CA PHE A 24 13.65 10.21 1.36
C PHE A 24 14.86 9.39 0.88
N SER A 25 14.91 9.04 -0.41
CA SER A 25 16.02 8.28 -0.98
C SER A 25 17.35 9.04 -0.82
N ASN A 26 18.45 8.29 -0.73
CA ASN A 26 19.80 8.83 -0.53
C ASN A 26 19.92 9.76 0.71
N HIS A 27 19.14 9.49 1.76
CA HIS A 27 19.08 10.27 3.00
C HIS A 27 18.69 11.74 2.80
N PHE A 28 17.98 12.07 1.72
CA PHE A 28 17.49 13.42 1.50
C PHE A 28 16.46 13.80 2.58
N SER A 29 16.67 14.95 3.22
CA SER A 29 15.69 15.57 4.10
C SER A 29 15.93 17.08 4.15
N LYS A 30 14.86 17.85 4.42
CA LYS A 30 14.95 19.29 4.52
C LYS A 30 14.02 19.82 5.58
N ASP A 31 14.57 20.28 6.71
CA ASP A 31 13.77 20.75 7.86
C ASP A 31 12.85 21.95 7.54
N SER A 32 13.14 22.71 6.48
CA SER A 32 12.26 23.78 6.02
C SER A 32 11.00 23.27 5.31
N GLN A 33 10.85 21.96 5.11
CA GLN A 33 9.72 21.29 4.46
C GLN A 33 9.10 20.30 5.44
N GLU A 34 7.85 20.57 5.85
CA GLU A 34 7.05 19.61 6.60
C GLU A 34 6.09 18.97 5.61
N ILE A 35 6.33 17.70 5.24
CA ILE A 35 5.58 17.02 4.18
C ILE A 35 4.70 15.91 4.77
N ASP A 36 3.42 15.95 4.44
CA ASP A 36 2.48 14.86 4.66
C ASP A 36 2.32 14.06 3.36
N PHE A 37 2.60 12.77 3.40
CA PHE A 37 2.32 11.79 2.34
C PHE A 37 1.11 10.95 2.75
N LEU A 38 -0.06 11.33 2.23
CA LEU A 38 -1.34 10.74 2.61
C LEU A 38 -2.09 10.21 1.39
N SER A 39 -2.55 8.97 1.44
CA SER A 39 -3.62 8.54 0.54
C SER A 39 -4.88 9.37 0.76
N PHE A 40 -5.82 9.37 -0.18
CA PHE A 40 -7.04 10.15 0.01
C PHE A 40 -7.84 9.73 1.27
N HIS A 41 -7.90 8.42 1.58
CA HIS A 41 -8.50 7.94 2.83
C HIS A 41 -7.72 8.41 4.06
N GLU A 42 -6.38 8.34 4.01
CA GLU A 42 -5.53 8.86 5.09
C GLU A 42 -5.70 10.38 5.28
N PHE A 43 -5.94 11.12 4.19
CA PHE A 43 -6.23 12.54 4.25
C PHE A 43 -7.59 12.83 4.91
N ILE A 44 -8.63 12.04 4.62
CA ILE A 44 -9.91 12.10 5.33
C ILE A 44 -9.71 11.83 6.83
N ASP A 45 -8.98 10.77 7.17
CA ASP A 45 -8.68 10.42 8.56
C ASP A 45 -7.85 11.49 9.29
N SER A 46 -7.03 12.26 8.55
CA SER A 46 -6.27 13.39 9.11
C SER A 46 -7.15 14.58 9.49
N ILE A 47 -8.30 14.73 8.84
CA ILE A 47 -9.32 15.73 9.19
C ILE A 47 -10.12 15.21 10.39
N GLU A 48 -10.71 14.03 10.26
CA GLU A 48 -11.47 13.32 11.30
C GLU A 48 -11.74 11.88 10.83
N ILE A 49 -11.33 10.89 11.63
CA ILE A 49 -11.60 9.46 11.40
C ILE A 49 -13.12 9.24 11.48
N PRO A 50 -13.77 8.80 10.39
CA PRO A 50 -15.21 8.61 10.36
C PRO A 50 -15.68 7.57 11.38
N SER A 51 -16.88 7.77 11.94
CA SER A 51 -17.51 6.78 12.84
C SER A 51 -18.20 5.64 12.08
N THR A 52 -18.43 5.81 10.79
CA THR A 52 -19.09 4.87 9.88
C THR A 52 -18.08 4.24 8.92
N LYS A 53 -18.45 3.14 8.27
CA LYS A 53 -17.59 2.46 7.29
C LYS A 53 -17.86 2.97 5.86
N GLU A 54 -16.84 3.10 5.02
CA GLU A 54 -17.08 3.40 3.61
C GLU A 54 -17.79 2.24 2.92
N ILE A 55 -18.80 2.55 2.10
CA ILE A 55 -19.49 1.58 1.26
C ILE A 55 -18.60 1.04 0.14
N THR A 56 -18.46 -0.27 0.07
CA THR A 56 -17.75 -0.96 -1.02
C THR A 56 -18.69 -1.36 -2.15
N PHE A 57 -18.14 -1.57 -3.36
CA PHE A 57 -18.92 -2.09 -4.49
C PHE A 57 -19.59 -3.44 -4.18
N ARG A 58 -18.95 -4.31 -3.40
CA ARG A 58 -19.52 -5.61 -3.02
C ARG A 58 -20.77 -5.47 -2.16
N GLU A 59 -20.72 -4.58 -1.17
CA GLU A 59 -21.88 -4.29 -0.30
C GLU A 59 -23.00 -3.64 -1.12
N PHE A 60 -22.65 -2.71 -2.01
CA PHE A 60 -23.60 -2.12 -2.95
C PHE A 60 -24.24 -3.15 -3.89
N ASP A 61 -23.48 -4.03 -4.54
CA ASP A 61 -23.98 -5.03 -5.49
C ASP A 61 -24.91 -6.05 -4.80
N THR A 62 -24.60 -6.39 -3.55
CA THR A 62 -25.46 -7.24 -2.71
C THR A 62 -26.79 -6.55 -2.40
N TRP A 63 -26.78 -5.26 -2.09
CA TRP A 63 -27.99 -4.46 -1.88
C TRP A 63 -28.80 -4.32 -3.17
N PHE A 64 -28.15 -3.95 -4.28
CA PHE A 64 -28.78 -3.73 -5.59
C PHE A 64 -29.44 -5.00 -6.15
N SER A 65 -28.88 -6.18 -5.86
CA SER A 65 -29.42 -7.46 -6.31
C SER A 65 -30.90 -7.69 -5.93
N ARG A 66 -31.39 -7.02 -4.87
CA ARG A 66 -32.80 -7.05 -4.44
C ARG A 66 -33.74 -6.28 -5.38
N TYR A 67 -33.24 -5.25 -6.06
CA TYR A 67 -33.99 -4.37 -6.96
C TYR A 67 -33.85 -4.75 -8.43
N LYS A 68 -32.79 -5.49 -8.78
CA LYS A 68 -32.43 -5.91 -10.15
C LYS A 68 -33.55 -6.59 -10.95
N ARG A 69 -34.51 -7.24 -10.29
CA ARG A 69 -35.65 -7.91 -10.97
C ARG A 69 -36.70 -6.92 -11.47
N ASN A 70 -36.89 -5.80 -10.77
CA ASN A 70 -37.96 -4.85 -11.04
C ASN A 70 -37.49 -3.63 -11.84
N MET A 71 -36.19 -3.54 -12.13
CA MET A 71 -35.59 -2.42 -12.84
C MET A 71 -35.32 -2.73 -14.31
N ALA A 72 -35.41 -1.71 -15.16
CA ALA A 72 -35.04 -1.83 -16.56
C ALA A 72 -33.52 -2.01 -16.74
N ILE A 73 -32.73 -1.41 -15.84
CA ILE A 73 -31.27 -1.42 -15.86
C ILE A 73 -30.74 -2.50 -14.92
N LYS A 74 -29.90 -3.41 -15.42
CA LYS A 74 -29.44 -4.60 -14.68
C LYS A 74 -27.97 -4.55 -14.30
N GLU A 75 -27.23 -3.61 -14.86
CA GLU A 75 -25.79 -3.45 -14.66
C GLU A 75 -25.49 -2.64 -13.39
N SER A 76 -25.38 -3.33 -12.25
CA SER A 76 -25.09 -2.74 -10.93
C SER A 76 -23.87 -1.81 -10.96
N TYR A 77 -22.81 -2.22 -11.66
CA TYR A 77 -21.58 -1.43 -11.77
C TYR A 77 -21.80 -0.06 -12.43
N LYS A 78 -22.62 0.03 -13.48
CA LYS A 78 -22.93 1.32 -14.13
C LYS A 78 -23.68 2.27 -13.18
N ILE A 79 -24.59 1.72 -12.38
CA ILE A 79 -25.37 2.49 -11.40
C ILE A 79 -24.47 2.97 -10.27
N TYR A 80 -23.61 2.10 -9.75
CA TYR A 80 -22.63 2.46 -8.73
C TYR A 80 -21.76 3.64 -9.17
N GLU A 81 -21.25 3.59 -10.40
CA GLU A 81 -20.40 4.64 -10.96
C GLU A 81 -21.18 5.93 -11.24
N GLU A 82 -22.44 5.86 -11.64
CA GLU A 82 -23.30 7.06 -11.74
C GLU A 82 -23.52 7.71 -10.36
N PHE A 83 -23.74 6.90 -9.31
CA PHE A 83 -23.91 7.40 -7.94
C PHE A 83 -22.63 8.09 -7.45
N LYS A 84 -21.48 7.45 -7.65
CA LYS A 84 -20.17 7.95 -7.19
C LYS A 84 -19.64 9.10 -8.05
N GLY A 85 -19.70 8.98 -9.37
CA GLY A 85 -19.12 9.95 -10.30
C GLY A 85 -19.99 11.18 -10.53
N VAL A 86 -21.29 10.99 -10.71
CA VAL A 86 -22.22 12.07 -11.11
C VAL A 86 -22.95 12.63 -9.90
N LEU A 87 -23.78 11.81 -9.25
CA LEU A 87 -24.72 12.28 -8.22
C LEU A 87 -24.00 12.82 -6.99
N THR A 88 -22.98 12.13 -6.50
CA THR A 88 -22.24 12.54 -5.29
C THR A 88 -20.90 13.23 -5.62
N GLY A 89 -20.20 12.79 -6.67
CA GLY A 89 -18.84 13.26 -6.97
C GLY A 89 -18.73 14.51 -7.85
N GLY A 90 -19.76 14.80 -8.64
CA GLY A 90 -19.71 15.86 -9.66
C GLY A 90 -19.90 17.28 -9.11
N VAL A 91 -20.64 17.41 -8.01
CA VAL A 91 -20.97 18.68 -7.34
C VAL A 91 -20.03 18.99 -6.19
N ILE A 92 -19.78 20.28 -5.96
CA ILE A 92 -18.88 20.75 -4.89
C ILE A 92 -19.57 21.59 -3.82
N ASP A 93 -20.78 22.08 -4.12
CA ASP A 93 -21.56 23.00 -3.31
C ASP A 93 -22.67 22.30 -2.50
N LYS A 94 -22.99 21.05 -2.84
CA LYS A 94 -23.99 20.21 -2.16
C LYS A 94 -23.41 18.81 -1.87
N ASN A 95 -23.99 18.09 -0.91
CA ASN A 95 -23.63 16.69 -0.62
C ASN A 95 -23.81 15.78 -1.85
N TYR A 96 -24.86 16.05 -2.63
CA TYR A 96 -25.19 15.35 -3.86
C TYR A 96 -26.13 16.22 -4.72
N LEU A 97 -26.26 15.89 -6.00
CA LEU A 97 -27.19 16.51 -6.93
C LEU A 97 -28.64 16.23 -6.51
N LEU A 98 -29.47 17.29 -6.51
CA LEU A 98 -30.91 17.14 -6.31
C LEU A 98 -31.55 16.56 -7.57
N ARG A 99 -32.75 15.97 -7.42
CA ARG A 99 -33.50 15.33 -8.52
C ARG A 99 -33.62 16.25 -9.73
N GLU A 100 -34.09 17.47 -9.51
CA GLU A 100 -34.26 18.46 -10.58
C GLU A 100 -32.94 18.78 -11.30
N ASP A 101 -31.85 18.95 -10.56
CA ASP A 101 -30.52 19.22 -11.13
C ASP A 101 -30.02 18.02 -11.95
N TYR A 102 -30.22 16.80 -11.44
CA TYR A 102 -29.82 15.56 -12.08
C TYR A 102 -30.57 15.30 -13.40
N LEU A 103 -31.89 15.50 -13.40
CA LEU A 103 -32.73 15.34 -14.59
C LEU A 103 -32.36 16.37 -15.67
N ASN A 104 -32.01 17.59 -15.26
CA ASN A 104 -31.58 18.68 -16.13
C ASN A 104 -30.12 18.60 -16.60
N LEU A 105 -29.36 17.58 -16.17
CA LEU A 105 -27.97 17.42 -16.60
C LEU A 105 -27.84 17.34 -18.12
N GLY A 106 -26.79 17.98 -18.64
CA GLY A 106 -26.43 17.88 -20.05
C GLY A 106 -26.21 16.42 -20.48
N ILE A 107 -26.37 16.19 -21.79
CA ILE A 107 -26.33 14.86 -22.41
C ILE A 107 -25.03 14.09 -22.09
N LYS A 108 -23.89 14.77 -21.94
CA LYS A 108 -22.56 14.19 -21.68
C LYS A 108 -22.21 14.00 -20.20
N GLN A 109 -23.09 14.40 -19.28
CA GLN A 109 -22.81 14.36 -17.83
C GLN A 109 -23.37 13.10 -17.15
N SER A 110 -23.96 12.18 -17.91
CA SER A 110 -24.55 10.95 -17.40
C SER A 110 -24.67 9.92 -18.53
N ILE A 111 -24.34 8.66 -18.21
CA ILE A 111 -24.43 7.55 -19.17
C ILE A 111 -25.87 7.11 -19.44
N PHE A 112 -26.82 7.52 -18.59
CA PHE A 112 -28.24 7.16 -18.72
C PHE A 112 -29.02 8.18 -19.56
N THR A 113 -30.07 7.69 -20.23
CA THR A 113 -31.03 8.53 -20.97
C THR A 113 -31.92 9.32 -20.00
N SER A 114 -32.54 10.42 -20.46
CA SER A 114 -33.41 11.23 -19.61
C SER A 114 -34.56 10.43 -18.98
N MET A 115 -35.13 9.45 -19.69
CA MET A 115 -36.16 8.56 -19.16
C MET A 115 -35.63 7.63 -18.06
N GLN A 116 -34.42 7.12 -18.21
CA GLN A 116 -33.78 6.23 -17.22
C GLN A 116 -33.36 6.98 -15.95
N ARG A 117 -33.06 8.28 -16.04
CA ARG A 117 -32.58 9.07 -14.90
C ARG A 117 -33.61 9.14 -13.77
N GLU A 118 -34.91 9.18 -14.07
CA GLU A 118 -35.95 9.15 -13.02
C GLU A 118 -35.84 7.88 -12.17
N GLU A 119 -35.85 6.72 -12.81
CA GLU A 119 -35.73 5.41 -12.14
C GLU A 119 -34.42 5.29 -11.35
N ILE A 120 -33.31 5.83 -11.88
CA ILE A 120 -32.01 5.85 -11.22
C ILE A 120 -32.02 6.73 -9.97
N TYR A 121 -32.71 7.87 -9.99
CA TYR A 121 -32.78 8.74 -8.83
C TYR A 121 -33.66 8.15 -7.72
N ASP A 122 -34.76 7.49 -8.06
CA ASP A 122 -35.57 6.74 -7.07
C ASP A 122 -34.74 5.69 -6.33
N LEU A 123 -33.84 5.01 -7.05
CA LEU A 123 -32.89 4.07 -6.47
C LEU A 123 -31.85 4.79 -5.60
N PHE A 124 -31.39 5.97 -6.01
CA PHE A 124 -30.42 6.77 -5.26
C PHE A 124 -30.96 7.20 -3.90
N GLU A 125 -32.24 7.60 -3.81
CA GLU A 125 -32.87 7.92 -2.53
C GLU A 125 -32.87 6.73 -1.57
N ARG A 126 -33.21 5.53 -2.07
CA ARG A 126 -33.12 4.28 -1.29
C ARG A 126 -31.70 3.92 -0.89
N TYR A 127 -30.72 4.26 -1.72
CA TYR A 127 -29.30 4.08 -1.41
C TYR A 127 -28.87 4.96 -0.23
N LEU A 128 -29.32 6.22 -0.18
CA LEU A 128 -29.04 7.11 0.94
C LEU A 128 -29.62 6.58 2.26
N GLU A 129 -30.84 6.04 2.22
CA GLU A 129 -31.46 5.36 3.38
C GLU A 129 -30.64 4.14 3.80
N PHE A 130 -30.26 3.29 2.85
CA PHE A 130 -29.44 2.10 3.09
C PHE A 130 -28.10 2.44 3.76
N LEU A 131 -27.42 3.51 3.33
CA LEU A 131 -26.18 3.96 3.95
C LEU A 131 -26.40 4.30 5.44
N LYS A 132 -27.45 5.09 5.72
CA LYS A 132 -27.78 5.54 7.08
C LYS A 132 -28.15 4.38 8.00
N GLU A 133 -28.99 3.46 7.54
CA GLU A 133 -29.48 2.32 8.35
C GLU A 133 -28.37 1.33 8.73
N ASN A 134 -27.33 1.21 7.90
CA ASN A 134 -26.28 0.20 8.07
C ASN A 134 -24.95 0.79 8.56
N GLY A 135 -24.91 2.08 8.91
CA GLY A 135 -23.69 2.73 9.38
C GLY A 135 -22.61 2.82 8.31
N TYR A 136 -23.01 3.00 7.05
CA TYR A 136 -22.10 3.28 5.94
C TYR A 136 -22.04 4.77 5.62
N HIS A 137 -20.98 5.18 4.92
CA HIS A 137 -20.90 6.49 4.27
C HIS A 137 -20.46 6.36 2.81
N ASP A 138 -20.89 7.31 2.01
CA ASP A 138 -20.28 7.59 0.71
C ASP A 138 -19.13 8.58 0.89
N ILE A 139 -17.93 8.23 0.45
CA ILE A 139 -16.74 9.08 0.58
C ILE A 139 -16.92 10.47 -0.04
N ASN A 140 -17.72 10.63 -1.11
CA ASN A 140 -17.95 11.92 -1.75
C ASN A 140 -18.87 12.81 -0.92
N ILE A 141 -19.94 12.24 -0.36
CA ILE A 141 -20.84 12.94 0.56
C ILE A 141 -20.06 13.37 1.80
N LEU A 142 -19.27 12.45 2.38
CA LEU A 142 -18.41 12.73 3.51
C LEU A 142 -17.39 13.84 3.18
N SER A 143 -16.82 13.82 1.96
CA SER A 143 -15.88 14.85 1.52
C SER A 143 -16.51 16.24 1.51
N HIS A 144 -17.77 16.36 1.08
CA HIS A 144 -18.50 17.62 1.16
C HIS A 144 -18.76 18.05 2.60
N GLU A 145 -19.23 17.13 3.45
CA GLU A 145 -19.48 17.41 4.87
C GLU A 145 -18.20 17.91 5.58
N TYR A 146 -17.05 17.35 5.20
CA TYR A 146 -15.76 17.68 5.79
C TYR A 146 -15.22 19.03 5.36
N LEU A 147 -15.73 19.66 4.29
CA LEU A 147 -15.37 21.04 3.92
C LEU A 147 -15.54 22.00 5.11
N LYS A 148 -16.57 21.79 5.94
CA LYS A 148 -16.87 22.60 7.14
C LYS A 148 -15.89 22.37 8.29
N LYS A 149 -15.16 21.24 8.28
CA LYS A 149 -14.21 20.82 9.31
C LYS A 149 -12.76 21.11 8.93
N THR A 150 -12.49 21.41 7.66
CA THR A 150 -11.14 21.68 7.17
C THR A 150 -10.63 23.06 7.58
N ASN A 151 -9.31 23.14 7.79
CA ASN A 151 -8.59 24.38 8.00
C ASN A 151 -7.51 24.55 6.92
N LYS A 152 -7.15 25.80 6.62
CA LYS A 152 -6.09 26.13 5.67
C LYS A 152 -4.72 25.83 6.29
N GLN A 153 -4.14 24.67 5.97
CA GLN A 153 -2.91 24.17 6.59
C GLN A 153 -1.71 24.02 5.65
N TYR A 154 -1.94 23.80 4.36
CA TYR A 154 -0.86 23.53 3.41
C TYR A 154 -0.43 24.78 2.65
N ASP A 155 0.88 24.98 2.54
CA ASP A 155 1.48 26.01 1.70
C ASP A 155 1.53 25.55 0.24
N PHE A 156 1.76 24.24 0.01
CA PHE A 156 1.76 23.60 -1.30
C PHE A 156 1.03 22.26 -1.28
N ILE A 157 0.35 21.90 -2.37
CA ILE A 157 -0.27 20.58 -2.53
C ILE A 157 0.17 19.94 -3.86
N PHE A 158 0.54 18.67 -3.82
CA PHE A 158 0.81 17.81 -4.97
C PHE A 158 -0.22 16.69 -4.99
N ILE A 159 -0.95 16.56 -6.10
CA ILE A 159 -1.99 15.56 -6.28
C ILE A 159 -1.63 14.72 -7.50
N ASP A 160 -1.39 13.44 -7.27
CA ASP A 160 -1.02 12.48 -8.31
C ASP A 160 -2.20 11.58 -8.69
N GLU A 161 -2.25 11.20 -9.96
CA GLU A 161 -3.38 10.50 -10.59
C GLU A 161 -4.72 11.23 -10.36
N VAL A 162 -4.75 12.55 -10.62
CA VAL A 162 -5.93 13.40 -10.39
C VAL A 162 -7.18 12.90 -11.11
N GLN A 163 -7.01 12.18 -12.22
CA GLN A 163 -8.12 11.58 -12.96
C GLN A 163 -8.87 10.51 -12.19
N ASP A 164 -8.34 10.01 -11.06
CA ASP A 164 -8.98 9.00 -10.21
C ASP A 164 -9.81 9.62 -9.09
N LEU A 165 -9.65 10.92 -8.84
CA LEU A 165 -10.39 11.67 -7.83
C LEU A 165 -11.63 12.32 -8.44
N THR A 166 -12.71 12.39 -7.65
CA THR A 166 -13.91 13.16 -8.03
C THR A 166 -13.70 14.65 -7.78
N ASN A 167 -14.58 15.50 -8.34
CA ASN A 167 -14.47 16.95 -8.19
C ASN A 167 -14.55 17.37 -6.71
N ILE A 168 -15.45 16.77 -5.93
CA ILE A 168 -15.58 17.11 -4.51
C ILE A 168 -14.37 16.70 -3.68
N GLN A 169 -13.79 15.53 -3.96
CA GLN A 169 -12.58 15.05 -3.27
C GLN A 169 -11.41 16.00 -3.54
N LEU A 170 -11.22 16.36 -4.82
CA LEU A 170 -10.20 17.32 -5.23
C LEU A 170 -10.44 18.71 -4.63
N PHE A 171 -11.69 19.17 -4.62
CA PHE A 171 -12.07 20.45 -4.03
C PHE A 171 -11.79 20.48 -2.52
N LEU A 172 -12.12 19.41 -1.80
CA LEU A 172 -11.80 19.26 -0.38
C LEU A 172 -10.30 19.37 -0.14
N ILE A 173 -9.48 18.63 -0.89
CA ILE A 173 -8.02 18.73 -0.76
C ILE A 173 -7.56 20.17 -0.98
N LEU A 174 -7.96 20.79 -2.09
CA LEU A 174 -7.54 22.15 -2.43
C LEU A 174 -8.05 23.22 -1.45
N SER A 175 -9.17 22.97 -0.76
CA SER A 175 -9.72 23.89 0.25
C SER A 175 -8.79 24.07 1.46
N THR A 176 -7.87 23.13 1.69
CA THR A 176 -6.86 23.18 2.75
C THR A 176 -5.64 24.03 2.42
N LEU A 177 -5.56 24.62 1.22
CA LEU A 177 -4.49 25.55 0.84
C LEU A 177 -4.61 26.90 1.57
N LYS A 178 -3.49 27.35 2.14
CA LYS A 178 -3.35 28.71 2.70
C LYS A 178 -3.48 29.77 1.62
N LYS A 179 -2.78 29.57 0.50
CA LYS A 179 -2.79 30.46 -0.67
C LYS A 179 -3.35 29.71 -1.86
N SER A 180 -4.33 30.31 -2.53
CA SER A 180 -4.89 29.71 -3.75
C SER A 180 -3.81 29.53 -4.82
N LEU A 181 -3.99 28.51 -5.66
CA LEU A 181 -3.15 28.20 -6.81
C LEU A 181 -1.71 27.72 -6.50
N GLN A 182 -1.38 27.41 -5.25
CA GLN A 182 -0.09 26.77 -4.88
C GLN A 182 -0.20 25.25 -4.93
N PHE A 183 -0.50 24.69 -6.11
CA PHE A 183 -0.63 23.24 -6.27
C PHE A 183 -0.06 22.73 -7.59
N VAL A 184 0.20 21.43 -7.64
CA VAL A 184 0.53 20.67 -8.85
C VAL A 184 -0.41 19.48 -8.95
N LEU A 185 -1.03 19.31 -10.11
CA LEU A 185 -1.89 18.17 -10.43
C LEU A 185 -1.20 17.38 -11.56
N SER A 186 -1.04 16.07 -11.40
CA SER A 186 -0.60 15.14 -12.44
C SER A 186 -1.66 14.08 -12.72
N GLY A 187 -1.71 13.59 -13.96
CA GLY A 187 -2.67 12.55 -14.36
C GLY A 187 -2.76 12.32 -15.86
N ASP A 188 -3.42 11.22 -16.25
CA ASP A 188 -3.68 10.84 -17.64
C ASP A 188 -5.14 10.38 -17.85
N SER A 189 -5.93 11.21 -18.55
CA SER A 189 -7.33 10.92 -18.85
C SER A 189 -7.58 9.71 -19.76
N ASN A 190 -6.56 9.24 -20.50
CA ASN A 190 -6.66 8.01 -21.29
C ASN A 190 -6.53 6.75 -20.42
N GLN A 191 -6.13 6.89 -19.15
CA GLN A 191 -6.05 5.79 -18.17
C GLN A 191 -7.28 5.68 -17.26
N ILE A 192 -8.37 6.38 -17.59
CA ILE A 192 -9.64 6.27 -16.88
C ILE A 192 -10.35 4.99 -17.32
N VAL A 193 -10.30 3.96 -16.46
CA VAL A 193 -10.96 2.65 -16.66
C VAL A 193 -12.21 2.47 -15.80
N HIS A 194 -12.60 3.50 -15.07
CA HIS A 194 -13.84 3.58 -14.29
C HIS A 194 -14.62 4.84 -14.73
N PRO A 195 -15.94 4.78 -14.92
CA PRO A 195 -16.76 5.95 -15.27
C PRO A 195 -16.90 6.96 -14.10
N ASN A 196 -15.81 7.63 -13.73
CA ASN A 196 -15.80 8.70 -12.74
C ASN A 196 -16.05 10.10 -13.33
N PHE A 197 -16.39 10.17 -14.62
CA PHE A 197 -16.72 11.40 -15.36
C PHE A 197 -15.67 12.52 -15.30
N PHE A 198 -14.42 12.18 -14.99
CA PHE A 198 -13.32 13.14 -15.00
C PHE A 198 -13.06 13.69 -16.42
N SER A 199 -12.86 15.00 -16.50
CA SER A 199 -12.34 15.71 -17.66
C SER A 199 -11.52 16.93 -17.24
N TRP A 200 -10.51 17.30 -18.03
CA TRP A 200 -9.69 18.48 -17.77
C TRP A 200 -10.52 19.76 -17.89
N SER A 201 -11.53 19.77 -18.76
CA SER A 201 -12.46 20.89 -18.91
C SER A 201 -13.34 21.11 -17.66
N HIS A 202 -13.85 20.06 -17.03
CA HIS A 202 -14.59 20.18 -15.77
C HIS A 202 -13.69 20.68 -14.64
N LEU A 203 -12.48 20.11 -14.53
CA LEU A 203 -11.48 20.55 -13.56
C LEU A 203 -11.15 22.05 -13.72
N LYS A 204 -10.87 22.51 -14.94
CA LYS A 204 -10.62 23.94 -15.21
C LYS A 204 -11.81 24.81 -14.85
N THR A 205 -13.03 24.36 -15.16
CA THR A 205 -14.26 25.08 -14.82
C THR A 205 -14.44 25.20 -13.31
N MET A 206 -14.22 24.11 -12.57
CA MET A 206 -14.26 24.10 -11.11
C MET A 206 -13.24 25.08 -10.52
N LEU A 207 -11.99 25.03 -10.99
CA LEU A 207 -10.91 25.91 -10.52
C LEU A 207 -11.15 27.39 -10.88
N PHE A 208 -11.72 27.66 -12.05
CA PHE A 208 -12.07 29.01 -12.47
C PHE A 208 -13.19 29.61 -11.61
N LYS A 209 -14.27 28.85 -11.40
CA LYS A 209 -15.41 29.26 -10.55
C LYS A 209 -14.99 29.58 -9.12
N THR A 210 -14.03 28.82 -8.59
CA THR A 210 -13.57 28.93 -7.20
C THR A 210 -12.52 30.03 -6.99
N ASN A 211 -11.56 30.19 -7.91
CA ASN A 211 -10.42 31.09 -7.71
C ASN A 211 -10.49 32.39 -8.54
N LYS A 212 -11.46 32.53 -9.45
CA LYS A 212 -11.65 33.71 -10.35
C LYS A 212 -10.37 34.14 -11.09
N LYS A 213 -9.43 33.22 -11.32
CA LYS A 213 -8.15 33.46 -11.99
C LYS A 213 -7.90 32.38 -13.03
N GLN A 214 -7.29 32.78 -14.14
CA GLN A 214 -6.91 31.87 -15.20
C GLN A 214 -5.68 31.07 -14.79
N LEU A 215 -5.80 29.74 -14.84
CA LEU A 215 -4.67 28.83 -14.66
C LEU A 215 -3.86 28.80 -15.96
N ASN A 216 -2.65 29.35 -15.91
CA ASN A 216 -1.85 29.58 -17.12
C ASN A 216 -0.82 28.49 -17.43
N ILE A 217 -0.63 27.49 -16.57
CA ILE A 217 0.45 26.50 -16.75
C ILE A 217 -0.14 25.09 -16.85
N LEU A 218 -0.37 24.66 -18.10
CA LEU A 218 -0.54 23.27 -18.45
C LEU A 218 0.71 22.79 -19.19
N LYS A 219 1.31 21.71 -18.72
CA LYS A 219 2.48 21.08 -19.34
C LYS A 219 2.11 19.65 -19.71
N VAL A 220 2.17 19.34 -21.01
CA VAL A 220 1.97 17.98 -21.53
C VAL A 220 3.32 17.32 -21.67
N LEU A 221 3.48 16.14 -21.06
CA LEU A 221 4.70 15.33 -21.18
C LEU A 221 4.51 14.35 -22.34
N GLN A 222 5.32 14.47 -23.39
CA GLN A 222 5.19 13.68 -24.62
C GLN A 222 6.21 12.56 -24.75
N THR A 223 7.12 12.41 -23.78
CA THR A 223 8.20 11.41 -23.84
C THR A 223 7.85 10.20 -22.97
N ASN A 224 7.83 9.01 -23.56
CA ASN A 224 7.67 7.74 -22.87
C ASN A 224 9.05 7.14 -22.54
N TYR A 225 9.30 6.92 -21.24
CA TYR A 225 10.54 6.32 -20.73
C TYR A 225 10.40 4.84 -20.40
N ARG A 226 9.18 4.29 -20.47
CA ARG A 226 8.79 2.99 -19.92
C ARG A 226 8.58 1.94 -21.00
N ASN A 227 7.67 2.22 -21.93
CA ASN A 227 7.23 1.27 -22.94
C ASN A 227 8.18 1.26 -24.15
N SER A 228 8.35 0.09 -24.75
CA SER A 228 9.09 -0.07 -26.01
C SER A 228 8.47 0.74 -27.15
N PRO A 229 9.25 1.09 -28.19
CA PRO A 229 8.76 1.81 -29.37
C PRO A 229 7.55 1.17 -30.03
N LYS A 230 7.52 -0.16 -30.22
CA LYS A 230 6.39 -0.84 -30.88
C LYS A 230 5.10 -0.79 -30.06
N ILE A 231 5.19 -0.89 -28.73
CA ILE A 231 4.02 -0.75 -27.84
C ILE A 231 3.52 0.70 -27.86
N THR A 232 4.44 1.66 -27.91
CA THR A 232 4.11 3.09 -27.99
C THR A 232 3.42 3.43 -29.31
N GLU A 233 3.91 2.90 -30.44
CA GLU A 233 3.28 3.03 -31.75
C GLU A 233 1.86 2.45 -31.76
N LEU A 234 1.67 1.25 -31.22
CA LEU A 234 0.35 0.62 -31.11
C LEU A 234 -0.61 1.49 -30.28
N SER A 235 -0.14 2.04 -29.16
CA SER A 235 -0.93 2.91 -28.29
C SER A 235 -1.29 4.22 -28.99
N ASN A 236 -0.36 4.83 -29.72
CA ASN A 236 -0.60 6.02 -30.54
C ASN A 236 -1.64 5.74 -31.64
N ASN A 237 -1.57 4.59 -32.31
CA ASN A 237 -2.56 4.20 -33.33
C ASN A 237 -3.96 4.07 -32.71
N LEU A 238 -4.08 3.49 -31.51
CA LEU A 238 -5.35 3.44 -30.79
C LEU A 238 -5.89 4.84 -30.45
N LEU A 239 -5.04 5.77 -30.01
CA LEU A 239 -5.43 7.16 -29.74
C LEU A 239 -5.86 7.90 -31.01
N LYS A 240 -5.23 7.63 -32.15
CA LYS A 240 -5.65 8.15 -33.47
C LYS A 240 -7.02 7.63 -33.88
N ILE A 241 -7.29 6.33 -33.72
CA ILE A 241 -8.61 5.74 -33.99
C ILE A 241 -9.67 6.43 -33.12
N LYS A 242 -9.40 6.59 -31.81
CA LYS A 242 -10.29 7.29 -30.88
C LYS A 242 -10.61 8.70 -31.35
N ASN A 243 -9.58 9.47 -31.72
CA ASN A 243 -9.74 10.85 -32.15
C ASN A 243 -10.49 10.98 -33.49
N LEU A 244 -10.22 10.11 -34.46
CA LEU A 244 -10.92 10.12 -35.74
C LEU A 244 -12.40 9.76 -35.60
N ARG A 245 -12.74 8.77 -34.76
CA ARG A 245 -14.12 8.32 -34.59
C ARG A 245 -14.96 9.26 -33.73
N PHE A 246 -14.37 9.81 -32.67
CA PHE A 246 -15.11 10.50 -31.61
C PHE A 246 -14.65 11.94 -31.35
N GLY A 247 -13.70 12.45 -32.12
CA GLY A 247 -13.09 13.75 -31.89
C GLY A 247 -12.27 13.81 -30.60
N SER A 248 -11.82 15.01 -30.26
CA SER A 248 -11.14 15.31 -29.00
C SER A 248 -12.14 15.63 -27.89
N ILE A 249 -11.94 15.03 -26.72
CA ILE A 249 -12.65 15.42 -25.48
C ILE A 249 -12.09 16.77 -25.01
N ASP A 250 -10.78 16.79 -24.77
CA ASP A 250 -10.02 17.93 -24.29
C ASP A 250 -8.75 18.06 -25.15
N LYS A 251 -8.26 19.29 -25.35
CA LYS A 251 -7.02 19.55 -26.10
C LYS A 251 -5.82 18.91 -25.40
N GLU A 252 -5.91 18.86 -24.08
CA GLU A 252 -4.94 18.37 -23.13
C GLU A 252 -4.70 16.87 -23.24
N SER A 253 -5.68 16.12 -23.71
CA SER A 253 -5.63 14.65 -23.87
C SER A 253 -5.33 14.23 -25.31
N THR A 254 -5.16 15.20 -26.21
CA THR A 254 -4.96 15.00 -27.65
C THR A 254 -3.47 15.16 -27.98
N TYR A 255 -2.66 14.19 -27.57
CA TYR A 255 -1.23 14.13 -27.87
C TYR A 255 -0.79 12.70 -28.13
N LEU A 256 0.28 12.57 -28.91
CA LEU A 256 0.98 11.31 -29.12
C LEU A 256 2.22 11.26 -28.24
N ILE A 257 2.69 10.06 -27.96
CA ILE A 257 3.83 9.83 -27.06
C ILE A 257 4.99 9.25 -27.87
N ASN A 258 6.20 9.70 -27.57
CA ASN A 258 7.44 9.26 -28.23
C ASN A 258 8.28 8.44 -27.25
N SER A 259 8.56 7.18 -27.58
CA SER A 259 9.45 6.35 -26.77
C SER A 259 10.90 6.72 -27.00
N ILE A 260 11.70 6.72 -25.94
CA ILE A 260 13.16 6.83 -26.00
C ILE A 260 13.87 5.52 -25.60
N SER A 261 13.12 4.44 -25.42
CA SER A 261 13.70 3.14 -25.09
C SER A 261 14.56 2.63 -26.24
N LYS A 262 15.75 2.10 -25.91
CA LYS A 262 16.66 1.46 -26.87
C LYS A 262 16.18 0.07 -27.29
N ASN A 263 15.37 -0.58 -26.46
CA ASN A 263 14.81 -1.89 -26.76
C ASN A 263 13.53 -1.70 -27.60
N GLU A 264 13.55 -2.15 -28.86
CA GLU A 264 12.39 -2.06 -29.76
C GLU A 264 11.15 -2.81 -29.23
N GLY A 265 11.37 -3.89 -28.46
CA GLY A 265 10.31 -4.77 -28.02
C GLY A 265 9.58 -5.48 -29.18
N SER A 266 8.41 -6.05 -28.89
CA SER A 266 7.56 -6.70 -29.89
C SER A 266 6.07 -6.63 -29.56
N VAL A 267 5.25 -6.57 -30.61
CA VAL A 267 3.79 -6.73 -30.54
C VAL A 267 3.44 -7.92 -31.41
N ASN A 268 2.91 -8.98 -30.79
CA ASN A 268 2.65 -10.25 -31.45
C ASN A 268 1.15 -10.57 -31.39
N PHE A 269 0.56 -10.93 -32.52
CA PHE A 269 -0.85 -11.26 -32.63
C PHE A 269 -1.06 -12.72 -33.03
N TYR A 270 -1.87 -13.45 -32.26
CA TYR A 270 -2.16 -14.87 -32.49
C TYR A 270 -3.66 -15.17 -32.44
N LYS A 271 -4.08 -16.17 -33.22
CA LYS A 271 -5.42 -16.73 -33.12
C LYS A 271 -5.54 -17.60 -31.86
N ASP A 272 -6.59 -17.36 -31.07
CA ASP A 272 -6.89 -18.19 -29.89
C ASP A 272 -7.10 -19.65 -30.30
N SER A 273 -6.35 -20.53 -29.64
CA SER A 273 -6.53 -21.97 -29.72
C SER A 273 -6.03 -22.62 -28.43
N ASP A 274 -6.62 -23.75 -28.07
CA ASP A 274 -6.21 -24.52 -26.91
C ASP A 274 -4.74 -24.97 -26.99
N LYS A 275 -4.25 -25.27 -28.21
CA LYS A 275 -2.85 -25.62 -28.44
C LYS A 275 -1.93 -24.45 -28.08
N LEU A 276 -2.23 -23.25 -28.58
CA LEU A 276 -1.47 -22.03 -28.30
C LEU A 276 -1.45 -21.72 -26.79
N LYS A 277 -2.62 -21.71 -26.14
CA LYS A 277 -2.72 -21.41 -24.70
C LYS A 277 -1.93 -22.40 -23.85
N LYS A 278 -1.98 -23.69 -24.18
CA LYS A 278 -1.17 -24.73 -23.50
C LYS A 278 0.32 -24.54 -23.72
N GLU A 279 0.75 -24.18 -24.93
CA GLU A 279 2.15 -23.91 -25.24
C GLU A 279 2.67 -22.69 -24.47
N LEU A 280 1.92 -21.59 -24.50
CA LEU A 280 2.24 -20.38 -23.74
C LEU A 280 2.31 -20.68 -22.24
N ASN A 281 1.30 -21.37 -21.69
CA ASN A 281 1.31 -21.75 -20.28
C ASN A 281 2.57 -22.55 -19.91
N LYS A 282 2.96 -23.54 -20.73
CA LYS A 282 4.17 -24.34 -20.47
C LYS A 282 5.42 -23.46 -20.32
N LYS A 283 5.52 -22.38 -21.11
CA LYS A 283 6.65 -21.45 -21.11
C LYS A 283 6.57 -20.47 -19.94
N ILE A 284 5.41 -19.87 -19.68
CA ILE A 284 5.30 -18.70 -18.78
C ILE A 284 4.88 -19.03 -17.34
N GLN A 285 4.32 -20.20 -17.05
CA GLN A 285 3.66 -20.48 -15.76
C GLN A 285 4.56 -20.32 -14.52
N LYS A 286 5.90 -20.34 -14.69
CA LYS A 286 6.89 -20.18 -13.62
C LYS A 286 7.66 -18.85 -13.67
N SER A 287 7.19 -17.87 -14.46
CA SER A 287 7.86 -16.58 -14.60
C SER A 287 7.03 -15.46 -13.98
N THR A 288 7.67 -14.63 -13.15
CA THR A 288 7.08 -13.38 -12.63
C THR A 288 7.11 -12.25 -13.65
N LYS A 289 7.76 -12.44 -14.80
CA LYS A 289 7.92 -11.43 -15.86
C LYS A 289 6.77 -11.38 -16.87
N PHE A 290 5.81 -12.30 -16.74
CA PHE A 290 4.64 -12.42 -17.60
C PHE A 290 3.38 -12.27 -16.77
N ALA A 291 2.49 -11.38 -17.18
CA ALA A 291 1.14 -11.29 -16.65
C ALA A 291 0.10 -11.43 -17.76
N ILE A 292 -1.04 -12.01 -17.40
CA ILE A 292 -2.18 -12.19 -18.31
C ILE A 292 -3.26 -11.23 -17.90
N LEU A 293 -3.75 -10.46 -18.87
CA LEU A 293 -4.86 -9.55 -18.67
C LEU A 293 -6.12 -10.10 -19.35
N VAL A 294 -7.25 -9.81 -18.74
CA VAL A 294 -8.60 -9.97 -19.29
C VAL A 294 -9.38 -8.67 -19.11
N MET A 295 -10.46 -8.48 -19.88
CA MET A 295 -11.27 -7.28 -19.76
C MET A 295 -11.99 -7.23 -18.40
N ASP A 296 -12.58 -8.36 -18.00
CA ASP A 296 -13.46 -8.42 -16.83
C ASP A 296 -13.12 -9.59 -15.89
N ASN A 297 -13.47 -9.44 -14.61
CA ASN A 297 -13.19 -10.46 -13.57
C ASN A 297 -13.84 -11.83 -13.85
N ASN A 298 -14.99 -11.87 -14.53
CA ASN A 298 -15.69 -13.11 -14.85
C ASN A 298 -14.88 -14.03 -15.80
N GLN A 299 -14.05 -13.46 -16.67
CA GLN A 299 -13.22 -14.18 -17.63
C GLN A 299 -12.04 -14.91 -16.97
N LYS A 300 -11.59 -14.47 -15.78
CA LYS A 300 -10.45 -15.08 -15.07
C LYS A 300 -10.64 -16.57 -14.84
N SER A 301 -11.87 -17.00 -14.54
CA SER A 301 -12.20 -18.41 -14.28
C SER A 301 -11.93 -19.32 -15.49
N GLU A 302 -12.19 -18.83 -16.70
CA GLU A 302 -11.93 -19.54 -17.94
C GLU A 302 -10.44 -19.57 -18.27
N ILE A 303 -9.75 -18.45 -18.12
CA ILE A 303 -8.31 -18.34 -18.36
C ILE A 303 -7.51 -19.28 -17.43
N LYS A 304 -7.90 -19.39 -16.16
CA LYS A 304 -7.28 -20.29 -15.17
C LYS A 304 -7.39 -21.79 -15.53
N LYS A 305 -8.28 -22.18 -16.45
CA LYS A 305 -8.33 -23.56 -16.97
C LYS A 305 -7.05 -23.89 -17.75
N TYR A 306 -6.55 -22.93 -18.53
CA TYR A 306 -5.38 -23.10 -19.41
C TYR A 306 -4.09 -22.61 -18.76
N PHE A 307 -4.13 -21.44 -18.12
CA PHE A 307 -2.98 -20.80 -17.53
C PHE A 307 -2.91 -21.07 -16.03
N LYS A 308 -1.76 -21.55 -15.56
CA LYS A 308 -1.51 -21.93 -14.15
C LYS A 308 -0.66 -20.90 -13.41
N THR A 309 -0.27 -19.81 -14.08
CA THR A 309 0.33 -18.67 -13.39
C THR A 309 -0.71 -18.00 -12.48
N PRO A 310 -0.31 -17.55 -11.28
CA PRO A 310 -1.17 -16.74 -10.42
C PRO A 310 -1.32 -15.29 -10.93
N LEU A 311 -0.48 -14.85 -11.87
CA LEU A 311 -0.46 -13.48 -12.40
C LEU A 311 -1.52 -13.25 -13.50
N VAL A 312 -2.78 -13.42 -13.13
CA VAL A 312 -3.94 -13.16 -13.99
C VAL A 312 -4.76 -12.03 -13.38
N PHE A 313 -4.97 -10.96 -14.14
CA PHE A 313 -5.62 -9.73 -13.68
C PHE A 313 -6.74 -9.31 -14.64
N SER A 314 -7.83 -8.75 -14.11
CA SER A 314 -8.71 -7.91 -14.92
C SER A 314 -8.07 -6.56 -15.21
N ILE A 315 -8.61 -5.79 -16.16
CA ILE A 315 -8.05 -4.47 -16.48
C ILE A 315 -8.10 -3.50 -15.30
N GLN A 316 -9.15 -3.58 -14.48
CA GLN A 316 -9.28 -2.78 -13.26
C GLN A 316 -8.20 -3.16 -12.23
N GLU A 317 -7.89 -4.45 -12.11
CA GLU A 317 -6.83 -4.95 -11.24
C GLU A 317 -5.42 -4.61 -11.76
N ALA A 318 -5.24 -4.58 -13.08
CA ALA A 318 -3.97 -4.33 -13.75
C ALA A 318 -3.50 -2.87 -13.66
N LYS A 319 -4.39 -1.94 -13.30
CA LYS A 319 -4.05 -0.53 -13.18
C LYS A 319 -2.95 -0.31 -12.12
N GLY A 320 -1.91 0.42 -12.49
CA GLY A 320 -0.73 0.64 -11.64
C GLY A 320 0.28 -0.53 -11.63
N LEU A 321 -0.02 -1.65 -12.29
CA LEU A 321 0.91 -2.77 -12.47
C LEU A 321 1.67 -2.65 -13.79
N GLU A 322 2.88 -3.17 -13.83
CA GLU A 322 3.74 -3.18 -15.01
C GLU A 322 4.54 -4.47 -15.03
N TYR A 323 4.64 -5.07 -16.22
CA TYR A 323 5.40 -6.29 -16.47
C TYR A 323 6.17 -6.19 -17.77
N ASP A 324 7.33 -6.86 -17.83
CA ASP A 324 8.16 -6.95 -19.04
C ASP A 324 7.32 -7.47 -20.22
N ASN A 325 6.44 -8.44 -19.95
CA ASN A 325 5.61 -9.08 -20.95
C ASN A 325 4.14 -9.17 -20.50
N ILE A 326 3.23 -8.74 -21.38
CA ILE A 326 1.78 -8.84 -21.14
C ILE A 326 1.12 -9.71 -22.21
N ILE A 327 0.21 -10.57 -21.78
CA ILE A 327 -0.66 -11.36 -22.66
C ILE A 327 -2.10 -10.88 -22.50
N LEU A 328 -2.68 -10.33 -23.57
CA LEU A 328 -4.10 -9.98 -23.64
C LEU A 328 -4.88 -11.13 -24.24
N VAL A 329 -5.96 -11.56 -23.57
CA VAL A 329 -6.78 -12.67 -24.05
C VAL A 329 -8.21 -12.20 -24.30
N ASN A 330 -8.64 -12.31 -25.56
CA ASN A 330 -9.99 -12.07 -26.06
C ASN A 330 -10.60 -10.70 -25.69
N PHE A 331 -9.78 -9.64 -25.62
CA PHE A 331 -10.28 -8.28 -25.34
C PHE A 331 -11.25 -7.84 -26.43
N ILE A 332 -10.87 -8.01 -27.70
CA ILE A 332 -11.65 -7.54 -28.84
C ILE A 332 -12.77 -8.52 -29.19
N SER A 333 -12.49 -9.83 -29.15
CA SER A 333 -13.43 -10.87 -29.53
C SER A 333 -14.63 -10.91 -28.58
N THR A 334 -14.43 -10.75 -27.28
CA THR A 334 -15.53 -10.72 -26.30
C THR A 334 -16.40 -9.47 -26.45
N ASN A 335 -15.81 -8.31 -26.80
CA ASN A 335 -16.51 -7.03 -26.96
C ASN A 335 -16.55 -6.59 -28.43
N HIS A 336 -16.78 -7.55 -29.33
CA HIS A 336 -16.65 -7.34 -30.77
C HIS A 336 -17.65 -6.30 -31.30
N LYS A 337 -18.86 -6.19 -30.73
CA LYS A 337 -19.85 -5.19 -31.18
C LYS A 337 -19.34 -3.77 -30.90
N GLU A 338 -18.83 -3.57 -29.69
CA GLU A 338 -18.32 -2.30 -29.21
C GLU A 338 -17.09 -1.87 -30.02
N PHE A 339 -16.15 -2.79 -30.24
CA PHE A 339 -14.96 -2.49 -31.05
C PHE A 339 -15.26 -2.29 -32.54
N ARG A 340 -16.31 -2.92 -33.08
CA ARG A 340 -16.78 -2.64 -34.44
C ARG A 340 -17.22 -1.18 -34.53
N THR A 341 -18.06 -0.71 -33.60
CA THR A 341 -18.52 0.68 -33.57
C THR A 341 -17.39 1.68 -33.39
N ILE A 342 -16.38 1.36 -32.55
CA ILE A 342 -15.17 2.17 -32.39
C ILE A 342 -14.39 2.33 -33.72
N SER A 343 -14.42 1.31 -34.58
CA SER A 343 -13.70 1.31 -35.86
C SER A 343 -14.51 1.79 -37.08
N GLU A 344 -15.79 2.10 -36.91
CA GLU A 344 -16.67 2.52 -38.01
C GLU A 344 -16.21 3.84 -38.64
N GLY A 345 -16.13 3.89 -39.98
CA GLY A 345 -15.77 5.11 -40.70
C GLY A 345 -14.30 5.54 -40.61
N VAL A 346 -13.43 4.71 -40.03
CA VAL A 346 -11.98 4.95 -39.95
C VAL A 346 -11.24 4.04 -40.95
N GLU A 347 -10.38 4.62 -41.79
CA GLU A 347 -9.53 3.89 -42.72
C GLU A 347 -8.05 3.96 -42.33
N SER A 348 -7.25 2.96 -42.72
CA SER A 348 -5.82 2.88 -42.37
C SER A 348 -4.99 4.05 -42.93
N LYS A 349 -5.46 4.67 -44.02
CA LYS A 349 -4.83 5.87 -44.60
C LYS A 349 -4.96 7.10 -43.67
N ASP A 350 -6.02 7.16 -42.88
CA ASP A 350 -6.33 8.31 -42.01
C ASP A 350 -5.39 8.36 -40.79
N LEU A 351 -4.83 7.20 -40.41
CA LEU A 351 -3.89 7.08 -39.27
C LEU A 351 -2.48 7.64 -39.56
N LYS A 352 -2.19 8.00 -40.81
CA LYS A 352 -0.90 8.61 -41.17
C LYS A 352 -0.75 10.05 -40.67
N ASN A 353 -1.87 10.74 -40.44
CA ASN A 353 -1.86 12.10 -39.94
C ASN A 353 -1.64 12.12 -38.41
N ASP A 354 -1.12 13.25 -37.92
CA ASP A 354 -1.08 13.53 -36.48
C ASP A 354 -2.49 13.84 -35.94
N LEU A 355 -2.62 13.83 -34.61
CA LEU A 355 -3.89 14.16 -33.96
C LEU A 355 -4.25 15.62 -34.19
N GLU A 356 -5.40 15.87 -34.82
CA GLU A 356 -5.99 17.20 -34.89
C GLU A 356 -7.05 17.37 -33.80
N PHE A 357 -6.97 18.48 -33.08
CA PHE A 357 -8.03 18.83 -32.15
C PHE A 357 -9.30 19.19 -32.91
N SER A 358 -10.29 18.30 -32.86
CA SER A 358 -11.59 18.49 -33.50
C SER A 358 -12.72 18.19 -32.50
N ARG A 359 -13.71 19.08 -32.43
CA ARG A 359 -14.91 18.83 -31.62
C ARG A 359 -15.96 18.14 -32.49
N VAL A 360 -16.62 17.12 -31.94
CA VAL A 360 -17.76 16.46 -32.60
C VAL A 360 -18.83 17.51 -32.91
N LYS A 361 -19.28 17.55 -34.17
CA LYS A 361 -20.30 18.50 -34.66
C LYS A 361 -21.66 18.27 -33.99
N ASP A 362 -22.03 17.02 -33.75
CA ASP A 362 -23.24 16.62 -33.04
C ASP A 362 -22.99 16.47 -31.53
N LYS A 363 -23.61 17.34 -30.73
CA LYS A 363 -23.50 17.33 -29.26
C LYS A 363 -24.40 16.29 -28.59
N SER A 364 -25.34 15.69 -29.32
CA SER A 364 -26.26 14.67 -28.81
C SER A 364 -25.67 13.25 -28.83
N ASN A 365 -24.58 13.04 -29.59
CA ASN A 365 -23.89 11.76 -29.69
C ASN A 365 -23.22 11.38 -28.35
N LYS A 366 -23.71 10.29 -27.73
CA LYS A 366 -23.21 9.69 -26.48
C LYS A 366 -22.24 8.52 -26.68
N GLU A 367 -21.96 8.13 -27.91
CA GLU A 367 -21.17 6.93 -28.24
C GLU A 367 -19.81 6.96 -27.54
N LEU A 368 -19.14 8.12 -27.50
CA LEU A 368 -17.85 8.21 -26.83
C LEU A 368 -17.94 7.86 -25.34
N GLU A 369 -18.93 8.37 -24.58
CA GLU A 369 -19.04 8.04 -23.15
C GLU A 369 -19.35 6.55 -22.93
N VAL A 370 -20.11 5.94 -23.85
CA VAL A 370 -20.41 4.50 -23.81
C VAL A 370 -19.16 3.66 -24.13
N TYR A 371 -18.37 4.06 -25.13
CA TYR A 371 -17.24 3.28 -25.62
C TYR A 371 -15.88 3.66 -25.02
N LYS A 372 -15.82 4.76 -24.26
CA LYS A 372 -14.61 5.28 -23.59
C LYS A 372 -13.96 4.22 -22.73
N PHE A 373 -14.77 3.44 -22.00
CA PHE A 373 -14.28 2.32 -21.21
C PHE A 373 -13.45 1.35 -22.06
N TYR A 374 -13.98 0.84 -23.17
CA TYR A 374 -13.29 -0.17 -23.99
C TYR A 374 -11.98 0.35 -24.61
N ILE A 375 -11.98 1.59 -25.09
CA ILE A 375 -10.78 2.21 -25.68
C ILE A 375 -9.72 2.45 -24.62
N ASN A 376 -10.10 3.05 -23.49
CA ASN A 376 -9.17 3.31 -22.39
C ASN A 376 -8.67 1.99 -21.76
N SER A 377 -9.50 0.95 -21.69
CA SER A 377 -9.10 -0.38 -21.24
C SER A 377 -8.02 -0.99 -22.13
N LEU A 378 -8.14 -0.90 -23.47
CA LEU A 378 -7.06 -1.33 -24.37
C LEU A 378 -5.81 -0.47 -24.20
N TYR A 379 -5.95 0.85 -24.07
CA TYR A 379 -4.82 1.75 -23.87
C TYR A 379 -4.06 1.45 -22.57
N VAL A 380 -4.79 1.25 -21.47
CA VAL A 380 -4.20 0.82 -20.18
C VAL A 380 -3.53 -0.54 -20.35
N ALA A 381 -4.19 -1.50 -21.00
CA ALA A 381 -3.66 -2.85 -21.20
C ALA A 381 -2.35 -2.85 -22.00
N PHE A 382 -2.27 -2.06 -23.08
CA PHE A 382 -1.04 -1.90 -23.86
C PHE A 382 0.08 -1.30 -23.02
N THR A 383 -0.22 -0.25 -22.25
CA THR A 383 0.77 0.47 -21.45
C THR A 383 1.24 -0.27 -20.19
N ARG A 384 0.60 -1.40 -19.82
CA ARG A 384 1.12 -2.28 -18.75
C ARG A 384 2.35 -3.09 -19.20
N ALA A 385 2.57 -3.21 -20.51
CA ALA A 385 3.69 -3.95 -21.10
C ALA A 385 4.91 -3.05 -21.26
N ILE A 386 6.03 -3.42 -20.65
CA ILE A 386 7.29 -2.66 -20.77
C ILE A 386 7.98 -3.01 -22.09
N GLU A 387 8.17 -4.31 -22.39
CA GLU A 387 8.94 -4.76 -23.55
C GLU A 387 8.06 -5.40 -24.63
N ASN A 388 7.29 -6.44 -24.28
CA ASN A 388 6.56 -7.25 -25.25
C ASN A 388 5.07 -7.36 -24.93
N LEU A 389 4.25 -7.31 -25.98
CA LEU A 389 2.81 -7.48 -25.93
C LEU A 389 2.38 -8.66 -26.81
N TYR A 390 1.60 -9.57 -26.23
CA TYR A 390 1.03 -10.72 -26.92
C TYR A 390 -0.50 -10.60 -26.91
N ILE A 391 -1.12 -10.50 -28.08
CA ILE A 391 -2.56 -10.34 -28.24
C ILE A 391 -3.12 -11.66 -28.79
N ILE A 392 -4.05 -12.26 -28.05
CA ILE A 392 -4.68 -13.54 -28.40
C ILE A 392 -6.17 -13.31 -28.59
N GLU A 393 -6.68 -13.53 -29.81
CA GLU A 393 -8.09 -13.31 -30.14
C GLU A 393 -8.71 -14.51 -30.86
N SER A 394 -9.92 -14.88 -30.48
CA SER A 394 -10.70 -15.93 -31.13
C SER A 394 -11.10 -15.54 -32.55
N HIS A 395 -11.46 -14.27 -32.76
CA HIS A 395 -11.82 -13.72 -34.07
C HIS A 395 -10.66 -12.93 -34.67
N LYS A 396 -10.00 -13.53 -35.66
CA LYS A 396 -8.83 -12.91 -36.31
C LYS A 396 -9.13 -11.81 -37.32
N LYS A 397 -10.38 -11.70 -37.77
CA LYS A 397 -10.82 -10.68 -38.73
C LYS A 397 -11.67 -9.66 -38.00
N HIS A 398 -11.06 -8.54 -37.63
CA HIS A 398 -11.75 -7.39 -37.06
C HIS A 398 -11.11 -6.10 -37.57
N LYS A 399 -11.92 -5.09 -37.93
CA LYS A 399 -11.41 -3.84 -38.51
C LYS A 399 -10.43 -3.14 -37.58
N ILE A 400 -10.70 -3.10 -36.27
CA ILE A 400 -9.75 -2.54 -35.30
C ILE A 400 -8.38 -3.23 -35.28
N LEU A 401 -8.30 -4.56 -35.47
CA LEU A 401 -7.03 -5.28 -35.52
C LEU A 401 -6.22 -4.85 -36.75
N GLU A 402 -6.90 -4.68 -37.88
CA GLU A 402 -6.31 -4.16 -39.13
C GLU A 402 -5.81 -2.71 -38.96
N LEU A 403 -6.62 -1.84 -38.36
CA LEU A 403 -6.26 -0.44 -38.09
C LEU A 403 -5.07 -0.32 -37.12
N LEU A 404 -4.94 -1.24 -36.18
CA LEU A 404 -3.80 -1.33 -35.27
C LEU A 404 -2.53 -1.92 -35.94
N GLY A 405 -2.62 -2.35 -37.20
CA GLY A 405 -1.50 -2.95 -37.93
C GLY A 405 -1.13 -4.36 -37.46
N LEU A 406 -2.04 -5.07 -36.81
CA LEU A 406 -1.77 -6.39 -36.24
C LEU A 406 -1.87 -7.47 -37.31
N VAL A 407 -0.76 -8.14 -37.59
CA VAL A 407 -0.67 -9.27 -38.53
C VAL A 407 -0.59 -10.58 -37.75
N GLU A 408 -1.46 -11.54 -38.10
CA GLU A 408 -1.50 -12.87 -37.47
C GLU A 408 -0.16 -13.58 -37.70
N GLN A 409 0.49 -13.97 -36.61
CA GLN A 409 1.71 -14.76 -36.64
C GLN A 409 1.37 -16.21 -36.98
N GLN A 410 1.95 -16.73 -38.07
CA GLN A 410 1.74 -18.12 -38.51
C GLN A 410 2.76 -19.11 -37.91
N GLN A 411 3.83 -18.61 -37.31
CA GLN A 411 4.87 -19.43 -36.68
C GLN A 411 4.54 -19.77 -35.22
N ASN A 412 5.15 -20.85 -34.72
CA ASN A 412 5.08 -21.20 -33.29
C ASN A 412 5.65 -20.05 -32.44
N VAL A 413 5.12 -19.89 -31.23
CA VAL A 413 5.49 -18.76 -30.37
C VAL A 413 6.96 -18.88 -29.93
N THR A 414 7.84 -18.00 -30.40
CA THR A 414 9.23 -17.92 -29.94
C THR A 414 9.31 -17.00 -28.72
N ILE A 415 9.09 -17.56 -27.53
CA ILE A 415 9.34 -16.87 -26.26
C ILE A 415 10.50 -17.58 -25.56
N ASP A 416 11.61 -16.88 -25.36
CA ASP A 416 12.64 -17.30 -24.43
C ASP A 416 12.26 -16.84 -23.03
N VAL A 417 11.83 -17.77 -22.17
CA VAL A 417 11.34 -17.45 -20.82
C VAL A 417 12.34 -17.91 -19.79
N LYS A 418 12.95 -16.94 -19.10
CA LYS A 418 13.68 -17.22 -17.86
C LYS A 418 12.68 -17.57 -16.76
N GLN A 419 12.85 -18.77 -16.17
CA GLN A 419 12.06 -19.17 -15.00
C GLN A 419 12.48 -18.34 -13.80
N SER A 420 11.49 -17.96 -12.98
CA SER A 420 11.72 -17.15 -11.81
C SER A 420 12.11 -18.00 -10.60
N THR A 421 12.98 -17.45 -9.76
CA THR A 421 13.41 -18.09 -8.52
C THR A 421 12.31 -18.01 -7.45
N GLU A 422 12.41 -18.82 -6.39
CA GLU A 422 11.50 -18.74 -5.24
C GLU A 422 11.53 -17.34 -4.61
N GLU A 423 12.71 -16.72 -4.54
CA GLU A 423 12.90 -15.36 -4.01
C GLU A 423 12.20 -14.31 -4.89
N GLU A 424 12.28 -14.42 -6.21
CA GLU A 424 11.57 -13.54 -7.14
C GLU A 424 10.04 -13.65 -6.97
N TRP A 425 9.53 -14.88 -6.77
CA TRP A 425 8.10 -15.10 -6.49
C TRP A 425 7.67 -14.52 -5.13
N LYS A 426 8.50 -14.67 -4.07
CA LYS A 426 8.23 -14.04 -2.77
C LYS A 426 8.19 -12.52 -2.88
N LYS A 427 9.13 -11.91 -3.60
CA LYS A 427 9.16 -10.45 -3.84
C LYS A 427 7.92 -9.99 -4.61
N GLU A 428 7.50 -10.74 -5.62
CA GLU A 428 6.30 -10.43 -6.40
C GLU A 428 5.04 -10.52 -5.55
N ALA A 429 4.88 -11.55 -4.72
CA ALA A 429 3.76 -11.66 -3.78
C ALA A 429 3.70 -10.46 -2.83
N GLN A 430 4.84 -10.08 -2.23
CA GLN A 430 4.91 -8.91 -1.35
C GLN A 430 4.55 -7.61 -2.06
N LYS A 431 5.03 -7.40 -3.31
CA LYS A 431 4.68 -6.24 -4.14
C LYS A 431 3.17 -6.20 -4.39
N LEU A 432 2.57 -7.32 -4.80
CA LEU A 432 1.15 -7.43 -5.08
C LEU A 432 0.29 -7.18 -3.83
N LYS A 433 0.69 -7.72 -2.67
CA LYS A 433 0.05 -7.47 -1.39
C LYS A 433 0.03 -5.99 -1.02
N LYS A 434 1.17 -5.29 -1.19
CA LYS A 434 1.27 -3.84 -0.96
C LYS A 434 0.38 -3.02 -1.90
N GLN A 435 0.14 -3.51 -3.12
CA GLN A 435 -0.77 -2.89 -4.08
C GLN A 435 -2.24 -3.32 -3.93
N GLY A 436 -2.57 -4.09 -2.88
CA GLY A 436 -3.94 -4.57 -2.62
C GLY A 436 -4.40 -5.73 -3.52
N LYS A 437 -3.50 -6.38 -4.26
CA LYS A 437 -3.79 -7.51 -5.16
C LYS A 437 -3.72 -8.84 -4.39
N LEU A 438 -4.60 -8.97 -3.40
CA LEU A 438 -4.56 -10.06 -2.42
C LEU A 438 -4.80 -11.43 -3.05
N GLU A 439 -5.73 -11.55 -4.00
CA GLU A 439 -6.02 -12.82 -4.70
C GLU A 439 -4.75 -13.43 -5.33
N GLN A 440 -3.97 -12.62 -6.04
CA GLN A 440 -2.76 -13.08 -6.71
C GLN A 440 -1.61 -13.32 -5.73
N SER A 441 -1.45 -12.46 -4.71
CA SER A 441 -0.46 -12.67 -3.66
C SER A 441 -0.68 -13.99 -2.92
N GLU A 442 -1.92 -14.26 -2.49
CA GLU A 442 -2.27 -15.50 -1.79
C GLU A 442 -2.10 -16.73 -2.68
N ALA A 443 -2.43 -16.63 -3.98
CA ALA A 443 -2.22 -17.72 -4.92
C ALA A 443 -0.72 -18.05 -5.10
N ILE A 444 0.17 -17.04 -5.14
CA ILE A 444 1.62 -17.25 -5.15
C ILE A 444 2.06 -17.95 -3.86
N GLU A 445 1.65 -17.45 -2.70
CA GLU A 445 2.00 -18.02 -1.40
C GLU A 445 1.54 -19.48 -1.27
N GLN A 446 0.37 -19.83 -1.81
CA GLN A 446 -0.14 -21.19 -1.84
C GLN A 446 0.70 -22.11 -2.73
N GLU A 447 1.07 -21.66 -3.94
CA GLU A 447 1.93 -22.45 -4.84
C GLU A 447 3.34 -22.65 -4.28
N LEU A 448 3.92 -21.64 -3.63
CA LEU A 448 5.21 -21.75 -2.94
C LEU A 448 5.18 -22.76 -1.78
N ASN A 449 4.01 -22.99 -1.19
CA ASN A 449 3.81 -23.94 -0.10
C ASN A 449 3.36 -25.34 -0.57
N LYS A 450 3.11 -25.52 -1.87
CA LYS A 450 2.60 -26.77 -2.46
C LYS A 450 3.67 -27.87 -2.43
N GLY A 451 3.33 -29.02 -1.85
CA GLY A 451 4.28 -30.12 -1.59
C GLY A 451 4.71 -30.24 -0.12
N LYS A 452 4.34 -29.27 0.72
CA LYS A 452 4.34 -29.40 2.18
C LYS A 452 2.95 -29.89 2.57
N ALA A 453 2.80 -31.11 3.07
CA ALA A 453 1.49 -31.71 3.38
C ALA A 453 0.77 -30.91 4.49
N LYS A 454 0.00 -29.90 4.10
CA LYS A 454 -0.82 -29.09 5.01
C LYS A 454 -2.21 -29.71 5.11
N ILE A 455 -2.69 -29.92 6.33
CA ILE A 455 -4.03 -30.41 6.61
C ILE A 455 -4.91 -29.16 6.57
N ILE A 456 -5.78 -29.07 5.57
CA ILE A 456 -6.76 -27.99 5.46
C ILE A 456 -8.09 -28.53 5.97
N LEU A 457 -8.58 -27.98 7.10
CA LEU A 457 -9.88 -28.29 7.66
C LEU A 457 -10.78 -27.05 7.53
N SER A 458 -12.05 -27.24 7.15
CA SER A 458 -13.06 -26.19 7.31
C SER A 458 -13.27 -25.90 8.80
N GLU A 459 -13.81 -24.73 9.13
CA GLU A 459 -14.10 -24.36 10.52
C GLU A 459 -15.03 -25.38 11.20
N GLU A 460 -16.04 -25.84 10.48
CA GLU A 460 -16.95 -26.91 10.91
C GLU A 460 -16.20 -28.23 11.17
N ALA A 461 -15.32 -28.64 10.26
CA ALA A 461 -14.54 -29.87 10.41
C ALA A 461 -13.53 -29.78 11.55
N LEU A 462 -12.91 -28.61 11.76
CA LEU A 462 -12.01 -28.36 12.89
C LEU A 462 -12.76 -28.40 14.22
N ASN A 463 -13.96 -27.83 14.29
CA ASN A 463 -14.78 -27.84 15.50
C ASN A 463 -15.27 -29.25 15.86
N LEU A 464 -15.67 -30.04 14.86
CA LEU A 464 -15.97 -31.47 15.05
C LEU A 464 -14.74 -32.23 15.54
N LEU A 465 -13.59 -32.03 14.90
CA LEU A 465 -12.34 -32.69 15.27
C LEU A 465 -11.89 -32.33 16.70
N LYS A 466 -12.06 -31.07 17.12
CA LYS A 466 -11.81 -30.62 18.50
C LYS A 466 -12.73 -31.33 19.49
N LYS A 467 -14.04 -31.42 19.19
CA LYS A 467 -15.00 -32.14 20.05
C LYS A 467 -14.61 -33.60 20.24
N GLU A 468 -14.25 -34.29 19.16
CA GLU A 468 -13.82 -35.70 19.24
C GLU A 468 -12.45 -35.90 19.92
N ALA A 469 -11.50 -34.98 19.70
CA ALA A 469 -10.15 -35.08 20.27
C ALA A 469 -10.10 -34.72 21.77
N PHE A 470 -11.04 -33.90 22.24
CA PHE A 470 -11.16 -33.44 23.63
C PHE A 470 -12.34 -34.08 24.38
N ASP A 471 -12.91 -35.17 23.86
CA ASP A 471 -13.88 -35.97 24.61
C ASP A 471 -13.20 -36.61 25.83
N THR A 472 -13.73 -36.30 27.02
CA THR A 472 -13.23 -36.82 28.30
C THR A 472 -13.69 -38.24 28.61
N GLU A 473 -14.79 -38.68 27.99
CA GLU A 473 -15.35 -40.02 28.18
C GLU A 473 -14.72 -41.04 27.22
N HIS A 474 -14.35 -40.63 26.00
CA HIS A 474 -13.79 -41.52 24.97
C HIS A 474 -12.44 -41.04 24.41
N PHE A 475 -11.37 -41.80 24.66
CA PHE A 475 -10.05 -41.50 24.10
C PHE A 475 -9.98 -41.83 22.60
N ASN A 476 -10.08 -40.82 21.73
CA ASN A 476 -9.93 -40.97 20.29
C ASN A 476 -8.51 -40.62 19.80
N LYS A 477 -7.66 -41.65 19.65
CA LYS A 477 -6.27 -41.48 19.19
C LYS A 477 -6.18 -40.86 17.79
N LYS A 478 -7.04 -41.27 16.85
CA LYS A 478 -7.00 -40.83 15.45
C LYS A 478 -7.36 -39.34 15.32
N SER A 479 -8.36 -38.88 16.07
CA SER A 479 -8.76 -37.46 16.07
C SER A 479 -7.69 -36.60 16.76
N LYS A 480 -7.08 -37.07 17.85
CA LYS A 480 -5.93 -36.39 18.48
C LYS A 480 -4.69 -36.35 17.57
N ASP A 481 -4.35 -37.43 16.85
CA ASP A 481 -3.23 -37.49 15.90
C ASP A 481 -3.43 -36.50 14.74
N THR A 482 -4.67 -36.39 14.24
CA THR A 482 -5.04 -35.46 13.17
C THR A 482 -4.99 -34.02 13.67
N LEU A 483 -5.54 -33.74 14.85
CA LEU A 483 -5.53 -32.42 15.48
C LEU A 483 -4.10 -31.99 15.86
N PHE A 484 -3.25 -32.92 16.29
CA PHE A 484 -1.84 -32.67 16.54
C PHE A 484 -1.08 -32.33 15.26
N THR A 485 -1.34 -33.05 14.17
CA THR A 485 -0.71 -32.77 12.86
C THR A 485 -1.13 -31.40 12.33
N TYR A 486 -2.41 -31.04 12.53
CA TYR A 486 -2.92 -29.69 12.25
C TYR A 486 -2.22 -28.63 13.12
N ALA A 487 -2.19 -28.81 14.44
CA ALA A 487 -1.55 -27.87 15.38
C ALA A 487 -0.06 -27.66 15.09
N LYS A 488 0.64 -28.72 14.67
CA LYS A 488 2.07 -28.68 14.35
C LYS A 488 2.40 -27.85 13.10
N GLN A 489 1.46 -27.65 12.18
CA GLN A 489 1.71 -26.93 10.92
C GLN A 489 1.97 -25.44 11.12
N GLU A 490 1.24 -24.81 12.05
CA GLU A 490 1.39 -23.39 12.40
C GLU A 490 2.00 -23.18 13.80
N ILE A 491 2.39 -24.28 14.47
CA ILE A 491 2.87 -24.27 15.86
C ILE A 491 1.83 -23.59 16.78
N ASP A 492 0.58 -24.06 16.71
CA ASP A 492 -0.50 -23.63 17.59
C ASP A 492 -0.24 -24.15 19.01
N ARG A 493 0.46 -23.35 19.80
CA ARG A 493 0.93 -23.71 21.15
C ARG A 493 -0.24 -23.97 22.10
N ASP A 494 -1.32 -23.21 21.99
CA ASP A 494 -2.51 -23.37 22.83
C ASP A 494 -3.19 -24.72 22.56
N LEU A 495 -3.33 -25.08 21.29
CA LEU A 495 -3.91 -26.36 20.89
C LEU A 495 -2.99 -27.53 21.26
N LEU A 496 -1.67 -27.38 21.13
CA LEU A 496 -0.68 -28.36 21.57
C LEU A 496 -0.70 -28.56 23.09
N GLN A 497 -0.82 -27.48 23.86
CA GLN A 497 -0.92 -27.54 25.32
C GLN A 497 -2.21 -28.25 25.74
N LYS A 498 -3.35 -27.88 25.15
CA LYS A 498 -4.64 -28.56 25.36
C LYS A 498 -4.56 -30.05 25.02
N LEU A 499 -3.89 -30.43 23.93
CA LEU A 499 -3.69 -31.85 23.62
C LEU A 499 -2.93 -32.58 24.74
N GLY A 500 -1.89 -31.95 25.31
CA GLY A 500 -1.16 -32.46 26.48
C GLY A 500 -2.06 -32.64 27.71
N GLU A 501 -2.85 -31.62 28.06
CA GLU A 501 -3.83 -31.65 29.16
C GLU A 501 -4.82 -32.81 29.02
N PHE A 502 -5.23 -33.11 27.78
CA PHE A 502 -6.07 -34.26 27.44
C PHE A 502 -5.27 -35.55 27.17
N LYS A 503 -4.17 -35.74 27.91
CA LYS A 503 -3.34 -36.96 28.00
C LYS A 503 -2.67 -37.39 26.68
N TYR A 504 -2.45 -36.49 25.73
CA TYR A 504 -1.76 -36.81 24.47
C TYR A 504 -0.24 -36.55 24.55
N LYS A 505 0.51 -37.56 25.03
CA LYS A 505 1.96 -37.48 25.30
C LYS A 505 2.84 -36.99 24.14
N ASN A 506 2.42 -37.16 22.88
CA ASN A 506 3.19 -36.69 21.73
C ASN A 506 3.21 -35.16 21.64
N ALA A 507 2.15 -34.49 22.10
CA ALA A 507 2.13 -33.03 22.20
C ALA A 507 3.12 -32.54 23.26
N ASP A 508 3.13 -33.14 24.45
CA ASP A 508 4.09 -32.80 25.53
C ASP A 508 5.54 -32.96 25.07
N LYS A 509 5.84 -34.09 24.40
CA LYS A 509 7.18 -34.34 23.83
C LYS A 509 7.56 -33.29 22.79
N PHE A 510 6.63 -32.90 21.92
CA PHE A 510 6.88 -31.89 20.91
C PHE A 510 7.07 -30.49 21.51
N LEU A 511 6.30 -30.12 22.54
CA LEU A 511 6.50 -28.87 23.29
C LEU A 511 7.87 -28.83 23.99
N ALA A 512 8.29 -29.94 24.60
CA ALA A 512 9.63 -30.05 25.19
C ALA A 512 10.74 -29.95 24.13
N GLU A 513 10.55 -30.58 22.96
CA GLU A 513 11.46 -30.45 21.82
C GLU A 513 11.54 -29.00 21.33
N LEU A 514 10.40 -28.32 21.14
CA LEU A 514 10.33 -26.91 20.75
C LEU A 514 11.12 -26.04 21.72
N LYS A 515 10.96 -26.23 23.04
CA LYS A 515 11.66 -25.44 24.06
C LYS A 515 13.16 -25.67 24.04
N ARG A 516 13.60 -26.91 23.84
CA ARG A 516 15.04 -27.25 23.73
C ARG A 516 15.65 -26.67 22.46
N ASP A 517 15.00 -26.90 21.33
CA ASP A 517 15.48 -26.47 20.02
C ASP A 517 15.50 -24.93 19.92
N PHE A 518 14.52 -24.24 20.53
CA PHE A 518 14.53 -22.78 20.59
C PHE A 518 15.74 -22.23 21.33
N LYS A 519 16.24 -22.88 22.40
CA LYS A 519 17.47 -22.43 23.10
C LYS A 519 18.69 -22.46 22.17
N LEU A 520 18.79 -23.50 21.34
CA LEU A 520 19.88 -23.64 20.37
C LEU A 520 19.72 -22.65 19.21
N PHE A 521 18.50 -22.50 18.69
CA PHE A 521 18.15 -21.49 17.69
C PHE A 521 18.46 -20.07 18.16
N HIS A 522 18.12 -19.73 19.40
CA HIS A 522 18.40 -18.44 20.01
C HIS A 522 19.89 -18.15 20.06
N SER A 523 20.68 -19.12 20.55
CA SER A 523 22.15 -19.01 20.57
C SER A 523 22.74 -18.86 19.16
N ALA A 524 22.20 -19.59 18.17
CA ALA A 524 22.60 -19.47 16.77
C ALA A 524 22.30 -18.08 16.18
N CYS A 525 21.12 -17.52 16.47
CA CYS A 525 20.73 -16.16 16.06
C CYS A 525 21.62 -15.10 16.71
N GLN A 526 21.95 -15.23 18.00
CA GLN A 526 22.87 -14.30 18.66
C GLN A 526 24.25 -14.30 18.01
N GLN A 527 24.76 -15.47 17.63
CA GLN A 527 26.10 -15.66 17.06
C GLN A 527 26.17 -15.48 15.54
N GLY A 528 25.04 -15.34 14.84
CA GLY A 528 25.03 -15.22 13.37
C GLY A 528 25.31 -16.53 12.64
N LYS A 529 25.04 -17.68 13.26
CA LYS A 529 25.28 -19.01 12.67
C LYS A 529 24.20 -19.38 11.66
N LEU A 530 24.26 -18.79 10.46
CA LEU A 530 23.21 -18.91 9.42
C LEU A 530 22.82 -20.36 9.08
N ASN A 531 23.78 -21.31 9.06
CA ASN A 531 23.48 -22.71 8.77
C ASN A 531 22.59 -23.37 9.84
N GLU A 532 22.81 -23.06 11.12
CA GLU A 532 21.96 -23.57 12.21
C GLU A 532 20.61 -22.84 12.22
N ILE A 533 20.59 -21.54 11.95
CA ILE A 533 19.33 -20.77 11.80
C ILE A 533 18.47 -21.41 10.71
N LEU A 534 19.06 -21.65 9.53
CA LEU A 534 18.40 -22.27 8.38
C LEU A 534 17.90 -23.68 8.70
N ARG A 535 18.66 -24.45 9.48
CA ARG A 535 18.26 -25.79 9.92
C ARG A 535 16.96 -25.74 10.72
N TYR A 536 16.82 -24.81 11.65
CA TYR A 536 15.61 -24.69 12.48
C TYR A 536 14.43 -24.07 11.73
N THR A 537 14.63 -23.03 10.92
CA THR A 537 13.55 -22.45 10.10
C THR A 537 13.00 -23.45 9.09
N LYS A 538 13.86 -24.32 8.53
CA LYS A 538 13.43 -25.45 7.69
C LYS A 538 12.76 -26.55 8.49
N LYS A 539 13.31 -26.95 9.63
CA LYS A 539 12.76 -28.02 10.49
C LYS A 539 11.31 -27.74 10.89
N TYR A 540 11.03 -26.49 11.25
CA TYR A 540 9.70 -26.05 11.67
C TYR A 540 8.88 -25.42 10.55
N ASN A 541 9.44 -25.33 9.34
CA ASN A 541 8.82 -24.70 8.17
C ASN A 541 8.22 -23.31 8.49
N SER A 542 8.91 -22.52 9.31
CA SER A 542 8.45 -21.23 9.76
C SER A 542 9.62 -20.27 9.87
N ILE A 543 9.60 -19.21 9.06
CA ILE A 543 10.56 -18.11 9.17
C ILE A 543 10.28 -17.24 10.42
N SER A 544 9.02 -17.22 10.86
CA SER A 544 8.55 -16.56 12.08
C SER A 544 8.62 -17.46 13.31
N TYR A 545 9.41 -18.54 13.27
CA TYR A 545 9.61 -19.44 14.40
C TYR A 545 9.98 -18.65 15.67
N ALA A 546 9.12 -18.75 16.68
CA ALA A 546 9.17 -17.94 17.89
C ALA A 546 8.95 -18.78 19.16
N ASN A 547 9.36 -18.25 20.31
CA ASN A 547 9.08 -18.85 21.62
C ASN A 547 7.66 -18.49 22.14
N GLU A 548 7.41 -18.84 23.40
CA GLU A 548 6.17 -18.52 24.14
C GLU A 548 5.94 -17.03 24.37
N GLU A 549 6.94 -16.16 24.16
CA GLU A 549 6.82 -14.71 24.27
C GLU A 549 6.69 -14.02 22.89
N ASN A 550 6.49 -14.80 21.82
CA ASN A 550 6.56 -14.35 20.42
C ASN A 550 7.92 -13.74 20.03
N LEU A 551 8.99 -14.09 20.73
CA LEU A 551 10.35 -13.70 20.37
C LEU A 551 10.83 -14.55 19.20
N ASN A 552 11.00 -13.92 18.02
CA ASN A 552 11.44 -14.57 16.79
C ASN A 552 12.92 -14.32 16.49
N GLY A 553 13.45 -14.98 15.45
CA GLY A 553 14.87 -14.88 15.08
C GLY A 553 15.34 -13.47 14.67
N LEU A 554 14.48 -12.67 14.02
CA LEU A 554 14.80 -11.28 13.67
C LEU A 554 14.97 -10.43 14.93
N MET A 555 14.05 -10.57 15.89
CA MET A 555 14.12 -9.90 17.19
C MET A 555 15.38 -10.28 17.96
N ILE A 556 15.76 -11.57 17.96
CA ILE A 556 17.00 -12.02 18.63
C ILE A 556 18.23 -11.42 17.97
N GLY A 557 18.27 -11.37 16.63
CA GLY A 557 19.34 -10.69 15.89
C GLY A 557 19.44 -9.20 16.24
N ALA A 558 18.30 -8.51 16.40
CA ALA A 558 18.27 -7.13 16.85
C ALA A 558 18.77 -6.96 18.29
N MET A 559 18.34 -7.82 19.21
CA MET A 559 18.76 -7.82 20.63
C MET A 559 20.26 -8.14 20.81
N SER A 560 20.91 -8.75 19.83
CA SER A 560 22.34 -9.06 19.86
C SER A 560 23.19 -8.13 18.99
N GLY A 561 22.57 -7.23 18.21
CA GLY A 561 23.27 -6.42 17.21
C GLY A 561 23.85 -7.24 16.05
N ASN A 562 23.33 -8.45 15.79
CA ASN A 562 23.85 -9.31 14.73
C ASN A 562 23.23 -8.97 13.36
N ILE A 563 23.95 -8.18 12.57
CA ILE A 563 23.49 -7.72 11.25
C ILE A 563 23.25 -8.88 10.28
N SER A 564 24.11 -9.90 10.27
CA SER A 564 23.95 -11.05 9.36
C SER A 564 22.66 -11.82 9.63
N THR A 565 22.29 -11.98 10.90
CA THR A 565 21.00 -12.57 11.27
C THR A 565 19.82 -11.68 10.86
N ILE A 566 19.91 -10.37 11.11
CA ILE A 566 18.87 -9.41 10.69
C ILE A 566 18.65 -9.49 9.17
N GLU A 567 19.73 -9.42 8.38
CA GLU A 567 19.68 -9.47 6.93
C GLU A 567 19.09 -10.78 6.42
N TYR A 568 19.48 -11.91 6.99
CA TYR A 568 18.92 -13.21 6.62
C TYR A 568 17.39 -13.24 6.77
N PHE A 569 16.88 -12.83 7.94
CA PHE A 569 15.44 -12.88 8.19
C PHE A 569 14.65 -11.88 7.33
N LEU A 570 15.19 -10.68 7.11
CA LEU A 570 14.57 -9.69 6.22
C LEU A 570 14.54 -10.16 4.76
N ASN A 571 15.62 -10.79 4.28
CA ASN A 571 15.69 -11.34 2.92
C ASN A 571 14.74 -12.53 2.73
N GLU A 572 14.55 -13.35 3.76
CA GLU A 572 13.55 -14.42 3.76
C GLU A 572 12.11 -13.91 3.91
N GLY A 573 11.92 -12.59 4.05
CA GLY A 573 10.60 -11.95 4.03
C GLY A 573 9.83 -12.05 5.34
N ILE A 574 10.52 -12.16 6.49
CA ILE A 574 9.84 -12.02 7.78
C ILE A 574 9.18 -10.64 7.87
N ASP A 575 7.99 -10.58 8.44
CA ASP A 575 7.39 -9.28 8.78
C ASP A 575 8.18 -8.65 9.94
N LYS A 576 8.91 -7.57 9.65
CA LYS A 576 9.71 -6.84 10.64
C LYS A 576 8.88 -6.11 11.69
N ASN A 577 7.58 -5.95 11.46
CA ASN A 577 6.64 -5.29 12.37
C ASN A 577 6.01 -6.24 13.39
N LEU A 578 6.30 -7.55 13.32
CA LEU A 578 5.88 -8.49 14.34
C LEU A 578 6.35 -8.01 15.72
N LYS A 579 5.47 -8.15 16.71
CA LYS A 579 5.70 -7.73 18.09
C LYS A 579 5.71 -8.94 19.01
N ASN A 580 6.60 -8.91 20.01
CA ASN A 580 6.59 -9.87 21.09
C ASN A 580 5.41 -9.58 22.06
N HIS A 581 5.23 -10.40 23.10
CA HIS A 581 4.18 -10.19 24.11
C HIS A 581 4.26 -8.85 24.85
N LYS A 582 5.42 -8.19 24.82
CA LYS A 582 5.63 -6.86 25.41
C LYS A 582 5.34 -5.72 24.43
N GLY A 583 4.88 -6.03 23.21
CA GLY A 583 4.56 -5.04 22.19
C GLY A 583 5.78 -4.48 21.45
N LEU A 584 6.97 -5.09 21.60
CA LEU A 584 8.21 -4.64 20.98
C LEU A 584 8.52 -5.42 19.71
N SER A 585 8.90 -4.70 18.65
CA SER A 585 9.41 -5.30 17.42
C SER A 585 10.94 -5.39 17.43
N ALA A 586 11.51 -5.93 16.36
CA ALA A 586 12.95 -5.94 16.17
C ALA A 586 13.56 -4.52 16.20
N PHE A 587 12.82 -3.50 15.76
CA PHE A 587 13.31 -2.12 15.77
C PHE A 587 13.52 -1.59 17.20
N GLU A 588 12.51 -1.67 18.06
CA GLU A 588 12.63 -1.23 19.46
C GLU A 588 13.70 -2.03 20.20
N LEU A 589 13.78 -3.35 19.95
CA LEU A 589 14.79 -4.21 20.57
C LEU A 589 16.22 -3.86 20.12
N SER A 590 16.41 -3.45 18.86
CA SER A 590 17.71 -2.95 18.39
C SER A 590 18.09 -1.64 19.09
N MET A 591 17.12 -0.75 19.32
CA MET A 591 17.34 0.49 20.06
C MET A 591 17.71 0.20 21.51
N LEU A 592 16.96 -0.68 22.19
CA LEU A 592 17.24 -1.12 23.56
C LEU A 592 18.64 -1.74 23.69
N HIS A 593 19.01 -2.65 22.79
CA HIS A 593 20.35 -3.23 22.78
C HIS A 593 21.44 -2.16 22.77
N TYR A 594 21.28 -1.14 21.91
CA TYR A 594 22.23 -0.04 21.85
C TYR A 594 22.21 0.82 23.12
N THR A 595 21.03 1.04 23.73
CA THR A 595 20.96 1.74 25.03
C THR A 595 21.82 1.05 26.10
N ASP A 596 21.69 -0.26 26.25
CA ASP A 596 22.40 -1.03 27.27
C ASP A 596 23.91 -1.08 27.02
N LYS A 597 24.29 -1.16 25.74
CA LYS A 597 25.70 -1.10 25.32
C LYS A 597 26.31 0.25 25.64
N LEU A 598 25.59 1.34 25.35
CA LEU A 598 26.07 2.69 25.61
C LEU A 598 26.24 2.95 27.11
N ASP A 599 25.29 2.54 27.96
CA ASP A 599 25.38 2.71 29.41
C ASP A 599 26.61 1.99 29.98
N THR A 600 26.81 0.74 29.55
CA THR A 600 27.96 -0.09 29.94
C THR A 600 29.28 0.55 29.48
N TRP A 601 29.31 1.06 28.25
CA TRP A 601 30.47 1.72 27.68
C TRP A 601 30.79 3.02 28.40
N TYR A 602 29.79 3.88 28.62
CA TYR A 602 29.94 5.19 29.25
C TYR A 602 30.45 5.05 30.69
N THR A 603 29.93 4.08 31.45
CA THR A 603 30.40 3.78 32.81
C THR A 603 31.88 3.38 32.84
N LYS A 604 32.37 2.70 31.80
CA LYS A 604 33.80 2.36 31.67
C LYS A 604 34.61 3.56 31.20
N TYR A 605 34.10 4.31 30.23
CA TYR A 605 34.78 5.41 29.58
C TYR A 605 34.96 6.63 30.49
N SER A 606 33.91 7.02 31.23
CA SER A 606 33.91 8.15 32.17
C SER A 606 35.03 8.07 33.22
N LYS A 607 35.39 6.86 33.68
CA LYS A 607 36.53 6.63 34.58
C LYS A 607 37.85 7.16 34.03
N TYR A 608 38.03 7.22 32.71
CA TYR A 608 39.26 7.72 32.09
C TYR A 608 39.21 9.22 31.77
N ASN A 609 38.04 9.86 31.86
CA ASN A 609 37.91 11.30 31.63
C ASN A 609 37.95 12.12 32.93
N GLN A 610 37.99 11.46 34.08
CA GLN A 610 38.12 12.11 35.40
C GLN A 610 39.58 12.44 35.77
N PHE A 611 40.57 12.01 34.97
CA PHE A 611 41.99 12.20 35.25
C PHE A 611 42.64 13.09 34.18
N GLU A 612 43.40 14.10 34.58
CA GLU A 612 44.15 14.98 33.67
C GLU A 612 45.28 14.25 32.93
N THR A 613 45.88 13.23 33.56
CA THR A 613 46.95 12.39 32.98
C THR A 613 46.66 10.91 33.20
N LEU A 614 46.75 10.10 32.14
CA LEU A 614 46.53 8.65 32.18
C LEU A 614 47.87 7.89 32.03
N THR A 615 47.96 6.70 32.62
CA THR A 615 49.10 5.80 32.35
C THR A 615 49.00 5.21 30.95
N MET A 616 50.13 4.83 30.33
CA MET A 616 50.13 4.18 28.99
C MET A 616 49.17 2.99 28.89
N GLY A 617 49.04 2.19 29.96
CA GLY A 617 48.10 1.06 30.01
C GLY A 617 46.63 1.51 30.03
N ALA A 618 46.32 2.62 30.70
CA ALA A 618 44.99 3.22 30.73
C ALA A 618 44.64 3.88 29.39
N GLU A 619 45.60 4.54 28.73
CA GLU A 619 45.43 5.09 27.38
C GLU A 619 45.08 4.00 26.34
N LYS A 620 45.80 2.86 26.38
CA LYS A 620 45.51 1.72 25.50
C LYS A 620 44.08 1.18 25.71
N LYS A 621 43.62 1.10 26.96
CA LYS A 621 42.24 0.69 27.30
C LYS A 621 41.21 1.71 26.84
N LYS A 622 41.48 3.01 27.01
CA LYS A 622 40.62 4.11 26.52
C LYS A 622 40.50 4.07 24.99
N LYS A 623 41.60 3.87 24.27
CA LYS A 623 41.60 3.72 22.81
C LYS A 623 40.74 2.53 22.35
N LYS A 624 40.85 1.38 23.02
CA LYS A 624 40.01 0.21 22.73
C LYS A 624 38.51 0.51 22.93
N LEU A 625 38.14 1.25 23.97
CA LEU A 625 36.75 1.68 24.17
C LEU A 625 36.27 2.58 23.02
N VAL A 626 37.11 3.49 22.51
CA VAL A 626 36.74 4.31 21.33
C VAL A 626 36.53 3.44 20.09
N GLU A 627 37.39 2.45 19.85
CA GLU A 627 37.23 1.48 18.75
C GLU A 627 35.93 0.66 18.90
N GLU A 628 35.60 0.22 20.11
CA GLU A 628 34.33 -0.47 20.41
C GLU A 628 33.12 0.42 20.11
N MET A 629 33.17 1.72 20.44
CA MET A 629 32.10 2.67 20.13
C MET A 629 31.88 2.79 18.62
N ASN A 630 32.95 2.96 17.84
CA ASN A 630 32.85 3.07 16.38
C ASN A 630 32.16 1.83 15.77
N ILE A 631 32.44 0.63 16.29
CA ILE A 631 31.78 -0.60 15.85
C ILE A 631 30.29 -0.58 16.21
N PHE A 632 29.93 -0.11 17.41
CA PHE A 632 28.52 0.02 17.83
C PHE A 632 27.76 1.02 16.97
N GLU A 633 28.34 2.17 16.64
CA GLU A 633 27.72 3.18 15.78
C GLU A 633 27.45 2.65 14.37
N VAL A 634 28.41 1.95 13.78
CA VAL A 634 28.25 1.32 12.45
C VAL A 634 27.16 0.25 12.48
N THR A 635 27.12 -0.57 13.53
CA THR A 635 26.14 -1.64 13.69
C THR A 635 24.74 -1.05 13.86
N LEU A 636 24.58 -0.06 14.74
CA LEU A 636 23.30 0.62 14.94
C LEU A 636 22.80 1.31 13.67
N SER A 637 23.68 1.99 12.93
CA SER A 637 23.30 2.64 11.67
C SER A 637 22.67 1.66 10.69
N LYS A 638 23.31 0.49 10.52
CA LYS A 638 22.83 -0.57 9.63
C LYS A 638 21.53 -1.21 10.13
N SER A 639 21.42 -1.48 11.42
CA SER A 639 20.19 -2.07 11.97
C SER A 639 19.03 -1.09 11.92
N TYR A 640 19.27 0.19 12.23
CA TYR A 640 18.28 1.26 12.17
C TYR A 640 17.71 1.38 10.76
N GLU A 641 18.56 1.55 9.74
CA GLU A 641 18.18 1.65 8.33
C GLU A 641 17.29 0.47 7.87
N LYS A 642 17.60 -0.75 8.30
CA LYS A 642 16.86 -1.95 7.89
C LYS A 642 15.55 -2.14 8.65
N LEU A 643 15.55 -1.81 9.94
CA LEU A 643 14.47 -2.16 10.87
C LEU A 643 13.44 -1.06 11.07
N HIS A 644 13.79 0.22 10.88
CA HIS A 644 12.85 1.32 11.14
C HIS A 644 11.54 1.14 10.36
N TYR A 645 10.44 1.60 10.95
CA TYR A 645 9.17 1.67 10.27
C TYR A 645 9.23 2.70 9.13
N PRO A 646 8.49 2.53 8.03
CA PRO A 646 8.41 3.57 6.99
C PRO A 646 7.77 4.86 7.53
N TYR A 647 6.89 4.72 8.51
CA TYR A 647 6.25 5.79 9.26
C TYR A 647 5.62 5.20 10.53
N ILE A 648 5.22 6.05 11.47
CA ILE A 648 4.32 5.66 12.56
C ILE A 648 3.00 6.42 12.39
N LYS A 649 1.89 5.68 12.43
CA LYS A 649 0.54 6.22 12.45
C LYS A 649 -0.03 6.14 13.85
N TYR A 650 -0.71 7.19 14.27
CA TYR A 650 -1.47 7.15 15.50
C TYR A 650 -2.73 8.00 15.38
N LYS A 651 -3.73 7.60 16.15
CA LYS A 651 -4.92 8.36 16.42
C LYS A 651 -4.71 9.19 17.67
N ILE A 652 -5.07 10.46 17.58
CA ILE A 652 -5.21 11.36 18.72
C ILE A 652 -6.53 12.10 18.59
N GLU A 653 -7.30 12.13 19.68
CA GLU A 653 -8.70 12.58 19.65
C GLU A 653 -9.48 11.79 18.59
N GLN A 654 -9.88 12.44 17.50
CA GLN A 654 -10.54 11.81 16.36
C GLN A 654 -9.73 11.95 15.06
N LYS A 655 -8.44 12.30 15.12
CA LYS A 655 -7.61 12.53 13.93
C LYS A 655 -6.49 11.50 13.83
N MET A 656 -6.13 11.14 12.61
CA MET A 656 -4.94 10.37 12.31
C MET A 656 -3.76 11.30 12.00
N ILE A 657 -2.60 10.99 12.58
CA ILE A 657 -1.34 11.68 12.27
C ILE A 657 -0.29 10.64 11.86
N LYS A 658 0.47 10.98 10.83
CA LYS A 658 1.58 10.18 10.29
C LYS A 658 2.91 10.90 10.58
N ILE A 659 3.90 10.17 11.09
CA ILE A 659 5.26 10.69 11.34
C ILE A 659 6.30 9.80 10.67
N TYR A 660 7.38 10.39 10.17
CA TYR A 660 8.33 9.72 9.27
C TYR A 660 9.73 9.61 9.89
N PRO A 661 10.53 8.59 9.52
CA PRO A 661 11.84 8.28 10.10
C PRO A 661 12.82 9.45 10.18
N HIS A 662 12.81 10.32 9.18
CA HIS A 662 13.70 11.47 9.10
C HIS A 662 13.32 12.63 10.03
N THR A 663 12.28 12.51 10.86
CA THR A 663 11.83 13.58 11.78
C THR A 663 12.30 13.33 13.21
N MET A 664 12.50 14.40 13.98
CA MET A 664 12.85 14.28 15.40
C MET A 664 11.69 13.67 16.19
N GLU A 665 10.45 13.96 15.81
CA GLU A 665 9.24 13.39 16.39
C GLU A 665 9.22 11.87 16.29
N TYR A 666 9.55 11.30 15.12
CA TYR A 666 9.66 9.85 14.95
C TYR A 666 10.73 9.25 15.85
N PHE A 667 11.93 9.86 15.87
CA PHE A 667 13.03 9.39 16.71
C PHE A 667 12.64 9.39 18.18
N LEU A 668 12.11 10.50 18.68
CA LEU A 668 11.62 10.62 20.06
C LEU A 668 10.56 9.57 20.33
N MET A 669 9.51 9.47 19.52
CA MET A 669 8.43 8.51 19.78
C MET A 669 8.92 7.07 19.81
N SER A 670 9.77 6.68 18.87
CA SER A 670 10.41 5.35 18.84
C SER A 670 11.25 5.10 20.08
N TYR A 671 12.02 6.10 20.50
CA TYR A 671 12.87 6.03 21.68
C TYR A 671 12.06 5.90 22.99
N PHE A 672 11.00 6.70 23.15
CA PHE A 672 10.08 6.61 24.28
C PHE A 672 9.41 5.24 24.37
N ILE A 673 8.94 4.70 23.24
CA ILE A 673 8.32 3.36 23.18
C ILE A 673 9.33 2.28 23.60
N ALA A 674 10.56 2.35 23.09
CA ALA A 674 11.62 1.41 23.44
C ALA A 674 11.96 1.49 24.94
N LEU A 675 12.17 2.70 25.48
CA LEU A 675 12.60 2.88 26.87
C LEU A 675 11.53 2.64 27.93
N LYS A 676 10.24 2.74 27.59
CA LYS A 676 9.17 2.46 28.55
C LYS A 676 9.30 1.06 29.18
N GLU A 677 9.84 0.08 28.46
CA GLU A 677 10.14 -1.25 29.03
C GLU A 677 11.30 -1.23 30.04
N LYS A 678 12.28 -0.34 29.86
CA LYS A 678 13.45 -0.20 30.75
C LYS A 678 13.05 0.51 32.05
N ILE A 679 12.16 1.50 31.96
CA ILE A 679 11.55 2.18 33.12
C ILE A 679 10.74 1.17 33.95
N ASN A 680 9.90 0.35 33.31
CA ASN A 680 9.13 -0.69 34.00
C ASN A 680 10.01 -1.81 34.64
N LYS A 681 11.22 -2.07 34.14
CA LYS A 681 12.16 -3.03 34.76
C LYS A 681 12.86 -2.49 36.00
N GLY A 682 12.87 -1.17 36.21
CA GLY A 682 13.45 -0.54 37.41
C GLY A 682 12.53 -0.58 38.64
N VAL A 683 11.22 -0.81 38.46
CA VAL A 683 10.20 -0.57 39.50
C VAL A 683 9.45 -1.86 39.92
N VAL A 684 9.78 -3.03 39.37
CA VAL A 684 9.14 -4.29 39.77
C VAL A 684 10.06 -5.09 40.71
N GLN A 685 10.13 -4.64 41.97
CA GLN A 685 10.27 -5.54 43.13
C GLN A 685 9.81 -4.88 44.46
N GLU A 686 9.53 -3.57 44.52
CA GLU A 686 9.07 -2.91 45.77
C GLU A 686 7.75 -2.11 45.67
N TYR A 687 7.14 -1.95 44.48
CA TYR A 687 5.93 -1.12 44.29
C TYR A 687 4.65 -1.92 44.00
N GLN A 688 4.39 -2.99 44.77
CA GLN A 688 3.04 -3.59 44.85
C GLN A 688 2.29 -3.24 46.14
N ASP A 689 2.94 -2.57 47.10
CA ASP A 689 2.30 -2.08 48.32
C ASP A 689 2.25 -0.54 48.34
N MET A 690 1.49 0.07 47.42
CA MET A 690 0.71 1.29 47.66
C MET A 690 0.07 1.80 46.36
N TYR A 691 -1.25 1.88 46.38
CA TYR A 691 -2.10 2.56 45.41
C TYR A 691 -1.59 3.96 45.04
N MET A 692 -1.54 4.29 43.75
CA MET A 692 -1.73 5.66 43.29
C MET A 692 -2.48 5.71 41.96
N GLU A 693 -3.65 6.35 42.03
CA GLU A 693 -4.47 6.77 40.90
C GLU A 693 -3.76 7.85 40.07
N ILE A 694 -3.82 7.71 38.74
CA ILE A 694 -3.85 8.76 37.69
C ILE A 694 -2.69 9.81 37.63
N ASN A 695 -1.80 9.91 38.60
CA ASN A 695 -0.65 10.82 38.60
C ASN A 695 0.64 10.05 38.89
N GLY A 696 1.19 9.34 37.88
CA GLY A 696 2.46 8.60 37.99
C GLY A 696 3.60 9.43 38.58
N SER A 697 4.57 8.75 39.21
CA SER A 697 5.66 9.36 39.96
C SER A 697 6.65 10.11 39.05
N VAL A 698 7.50 10.97 39.63
CA VAL A 698 8.60 11.65 38.90
C VAL A 698 9.59 10.63 38.30
N ASP A 699 9.63 9.41 38.85
CA ASP A 699 10.51 8.32 38.42
C ASP A 699 9.97 7.56 37.18
N ASP A 700 8.74 7.87 36.73
CA ASP A 700 8.06 7.22 35.60
C ASP A 700 8.15 8.00 34.27
N CYS A 701 8.87 9.12 34.22
CA CYS A 701 9.01 9.97 33.02
C CYS A 701 10.45 10.10 32.51
N LEU A 702 10.61 10.40 31.21
CA LEU A 702 11.93 10.54 30.61
C LEU A 702 12.60 11.85 31.08
N ASN A 703 13.67 11.70 31.86
CA ASN A 703 14.52 12.81 32.25
C ASN A 703 15.32 13.32 31.05
N MET A 704 15.24 14.63 30.80
CA MET A 704 15.89 15.25 29.65
C MET A 704 17.42 15.31 29.77
N ASP A 705 18.00 15.34 30.95
CA ASP A 705 19.46 15.32 31.11
C ASP A 705 20.03 13.97 30.65
N ASP A 706 19.41 12.88 31.10
CA ASP A 706 19.76 11.51 30.71
C ASP A 706 19.55 11.32 29.19
N PHE A 707 18.42 11.81 28.66
CA PHE A 707 18.17 11.77 27.23
C PHE A 707 19.21 12.55 26.41
N MET A 708 19.57 13.76 26.85
CA MET A 708 20.56 14.58 26.15
C MET A 708 21.94 13.94 26.16
N GLN A 709 22.34 13.32 27.27
CA GLN A 709 23.56 12.53 27.36
C GLN A 709 23.51 11.37 26.37
N TYR A 710 22.38 10.67 26.31
CA TYR A 710 22.19 9.51 25.46
C TYR A 710 22.32 9.84 23.97
N ILE A 711 21.57 10.84 23.49
CA ILE A 711 21.59 11.21 22.06
C ILE A 711 22.91 11.86 21.62
N SER A 712 23.74 12.34 22.55
CA SER A 712 25.03 12.94 22.20
C SER A 712 25.98 11.95 21.54
N TYR A 713 25.82 10.65 21.84
CA TYR A 713 26.58 9.55 21.26
C TYR A 713 25.88 8.86 20.08
N PHE A 714 24.70 9.33 19.65
CA PHE A 714 24.03 8.74 18.49
C PHE A 714 24.82 8.98 17.20
N PRO A 715 24.87 8.00 16.28
CA PRO A 715 25.46 8.20 14.95
C PRO A 715 24.79 9.35 14.19
N SER A 716 25.58 10.19 13.54
CA SER A 716 25.06 11.31 12.73
C SER A 716 24.28 10.85 11.48
N SER A 717 24.46 9.60 11.06
CA SER A 717 23.66 8.90 10.05
C SER A 717 22.19 8.69 10.47
N ILE A 718 21.93 8.59 11.78
CA ILE A 718 20.58 8.42 12.34
C ILE A 718 20.04 9.77 12.80
N LEU A 719 20.85 10.50 13.58
CA LEU A 719 20.46 11.76 14.17
C LEU A 719 21.54 12.81 13.86
N PRO A 720 21.31 13.74 12.92
CA PRO A 720 22.28 14.78 12.60
C PRO A 720 22.70 15.63 13.81
N ASP A 721 23.93 16.12 13.83
CA ASP A 721 24.52 16.80 15.00
C ASP A 721 23.74 18.02 15.48
N TYR A 722 23.09 18.77 14.58
CA TYR A 722 22.26 19.89 14.98
C TYR A 722 21.00 19.47 15.77
N ARG A 723 20.49 18.24 15.54
CA ARG A 723 19.34 17.68 16.28
C ARG A 723 19.71 17.12 17.64
N LYS A 724 20.99 16.85 17.87
CA LYS A 724 21.55 16.50 19.19
C LYS A 724 21.68 17.71 20.12
N LYS A 725 21.41 18.93 19.64
CA LYS A 725 21.50 20.15 20.47
C LYS A 725 20.27 20.28 21.37
N ARG A 726 20.49 20.55 22.67
CA ARG A 726 19.40 20.69 23.66
C ARG A 726 18.34 21.71 23.28
N GLN A 727 18.74 22.83 22.68
CA GLN A 727 17.83 23.87 22.21
C GLN A 727 16.85 23.34 21.15
N TYR A 728 17.32 22.51 20.23
CA TYR A 728 16.51 21.90 19.19
C TYR A 728 15.54 20.86 19.78
N VAL A 729 16.04 19.97 20.65
CA VAL A 729 15.19 18.97 21.31
C VAL A 729 14.07 19.63 22.11
N ASN A 730 14.39 20.66 22.89
CA ASN A 730 13.42 21.41 23.66
C ASN A 730 12.37 22.10 22.77
N SER A 731 12.76 22.62 21.59
CA SER A 731 11.81 23.25 20.68
C SER A 731 10.83 22.23 20.10
N ILE A 732 11.29 21.03 19.74
CA ILE A 732 10.43 19.94 19.25
C ILE A 732 9.47 19.42 20.32
N LEU A 733 9.96 19.22 21.55
CA LEU A 733 9.11 18.79 22.66
C LEU A 733 8.03 19.84 22.96
N ALA A 734 8.43 21.10 23.15
CA ALA A 734 7.48 22.19 23.41
C ALA A 734 6.47 22.40 22.26
N LYS A 735 6.91 22.28 21.00
CA LYS A 735 6.02 22.34 19.82
C LYS A 735 4.92 21.29 19.91
N ASN A 736 5.26 20.08 20.35
CA ASN A 736 4.40 18.89 20.30
C ASN A 736 3.80 18.48 21.66
N GLU A 737 3.76 19.39 22.63
CA GLU A 737 3.05 19.17 23.89
C GLU A 737 1.52 19.11 23.69
N LEU A 738 0.83 18.37 24.55
CA LEU A 738 -0.63 18.22 24.56
C LEU A 738 -1.36 19.58 24.54
N ASN A 739 -0.86 20.55 25.32
CA ASN A 739 -1.45 21.89 25.46
C ASN A 739 -0.82 22.94 24.53
N SER A 740 0.04 22.51 23.60
CA SER A 740 0.69 23.42 22.67
C SER A 740 -0.35 24.10 21.78
N LYS A 741 -0.27 25.44 21.70
CA LYS A 741 -1.05 26.25 20.76
C LYS A 741 -0.42 26.30 19.37
N ASN A 742 0.70 25.61 19.17
CA ASN A 742 1.31 25.52 17.85
C ASN A 742 0.34 24.81 16.92
N TYR A 743 0.03 25.44 15.80
CA TYR A 743 -0.88 24.89 14.79
C TYR A 743 -0.40 23.51 14.28
N TYR A 744 0.92 23.28 14.27
CA TYR A 744 1.57 22.05 13.83
C TYR A 744 1.90 21.10 14.98
N SER A 745 1.34 21.34 16.17
CA SER A 745 1.51 20.41 17.27
C SER A 745 0.90 19.06 16.91
N LYS A 746 1.74 18.04 16.96
CA LYS A 746 1.34 16.64 16.84
C LYS A 746 0.82 16.07 18.17
N LYS A 747 0.80 16.89 19.24
CA LYS A 747 0.31 16.54 20.59
C LYS A 747 0.86 15.20 21.10
N LEU A 748 2.14 14.98 20.86
CA LEU A 748 2.85 13.72 21.13
C LEU A 748 3.21 13.56 22.61
N PHE A 749 3.47 14.66 23.32
CA PHE A 749 4.12 14.62 24.62
C PHE A 749 3.29 15.31 25.70
N ILE A 750 3.43 14.84 26.93
CA ILE A 750 2.99 15.54 28.14
C ILE A 750 4.21 15.89 28.98
N ARG A 751 4.31 17.15 29.39
CA ARG A 751 5.32 17.60 30.36
C ARG A 751 4.77 17.33 31.75
N ARG A 752 5.41 16.45 32.52
CA ARG A 752 5.02 16.12 33.90
C ARG A 752 5.53 17.20 34.85
N VAL A 753 6.83 17.46 34.77
CA VAL A 753 7.55 18.53 35.48
C VAL A 753 8.61 19.12 34.56
N ARG A 754 9.27 20.21 34.98
CA ARG A 754 10.34 20.82 34.20
C ARG A 754 11.44 19.79 33.93
N GLY A 755 11.72 19.52 32.66
CA GLY A 755 12.77 18.58 32.26
C GLY A 755 12.37 17.10 32.31
N CYS A 756 11.09 16.79 32.54
CA CYS A 756 10.59 15.41 32.51
C CYS A 756 9.34 15.29 31.62
N TYR A 757 9.40 14.41 30.63
CA TYR A 757 8.37 14.23 29.61
C TYR A 757 7.89 12.78 29.57
N ASP A 758 6.64 12.60 29.16
CA ASP A 758 6.04 11.30 28.89
C ASP A 758 5.27 11.35 27.57
N LEU A 759 4.97 10.19 26.99
CA LEU A 759 4.09 10.12 25.83
C LEU A 759 2.69 10.52 26.24
N ASN A 760 1.99 11.21 25.34
CA ASN A 760 0.59 11.52 25.56
C ASN A 760 -0.24 10.22 25.68
N PRO A 761 -0.91 9.96 26.83
CA PRO A 761 -1.63 8.71 27.06
C PRO A 761 -2.86 8.53 26.14
N GLN A 762 -3.29 9.59 25.44
CA GLN A 762 -4.38 9.54 24.47
C GLN A 762 -3.96 9.01 23.10
N LEU A 763 -2.65 8.85 22.85
CA LEU A 763 -2.14 8.31 21.60
C LEU A 763 -2.55 6.84 21.46
N LYS A 764 -3.18 6.50 20.34
CA LYS A 764 -3.48 5.12 19.95
C LYS A 764 -2.75 4.81 18.66
N LEU A 765 -1.77 3.92 18.69
CA LEU A 765 -1.12 3.44 17.46
C LEU A 765 -2.15 2.80 16.54
N LEU A 766 -2.07 3.10 15.24
CA LEU A 766 -2.97 2.60 14.20
C LEU A 766 -2.29 1.56 13.31
#